data_AF-A0A8H7GN21-F1
#
_entry.id   AF-A0A8H7GN21-F1
#
_cell.length_a   1.000
_cell.length_b   1.000
_cell.length_c   1.000
_cell.angle_alpha   90.00
_cell.angle_beta   90.00
_cell.angle_gamma   90.00
#
_symmetry.space_group_name_H-M   'P 1'
#
loop_
_entity.id
_entity.type
_entity.pdbx_description
1 polymer ?
#
loop_
_entity_poly.entity_id
_entity_poly.type
_entity_poly.pdbx_seq_one_letter_code
_entity_poly.pdbx_strand_id
1 'polypeptide(L)'
;MALNDGPARKNPFAPRKTTTVKRGKDEVYPHRKGLNRPEFMGDSPLDMLFQDLETKFSEPLETVTLNDFGRPLYRALKVQPILANKDARTAVEKYAAHFELLSLLHAKLMHVFSTDSDARNLLMKGSGFSDFLVVTITLMTVPHFEMSARSKYTKKFAEITEIATTYELYQDYSLLIQTPSPAFFKTFVMEQLQLLPSQAPKGDGVLTLVEFVLGLRNNDEIDIEKFDHVTSVLLLKPKSVSSVEYFSSLGTQCYDILVNINRPTISACVGHFIEKLWAKNHRIVQDFFLKRIWQSFNPIHELEKAVLVSERDVNNNVNVLISLTNRGLPKELLHATFSPILIPFWLYYCFLKKNGKPAEVAQNVLVSFFTQISIDEEDACVQLDRICQNLVAEEKWKFRLGPNQLVEIYSSDVNAFERIDAEKKVLLFMTLLDNNCSAFIALVEQLDDNIVKKTFVSLLSKWVDSQKDAQSLDENPFMKLVDLRLLENMGNKFKDRLSQTPLDILQLVQKVLGQKTTTISGSNDIVIAESDDIDSDDEDETESPHEVVNVVLELLSAIISETQPAELDETCRVVLADIRKTLSEKYNDNKAGQSLATRIGLILEEEKAPDSELELEKRAFTRAITNLNDPLVPIRAHGLYLLRQLVEQKSAVISVDFVVNLHLVQLKDTDPFIYLNAIKGLDALLALDDSQVLPVLTAIYRGNE
;
A
#
# COMPACT_ATOMS: atom_id res chain seq x y z
N MET A 1 -6.54 63.68 17.04
CA MET A 1 -7.20 62.51 17.67
C MET A 1 -7.01 61.34 16.73
N ALA A 2 -6.04 60.47 17.02
CA ALA A 2 -5.83 59.21 16.33
C ALA A 2 -5.58 58.14 17.39
N LEU A 3 -6.34 57.06 17.28
CA LEU A 3 -6.51 56.00 18.27
C LEU A 3 -5.27 55.09 18.35
N ASN A 4 -4.96 54.69 19.58
CA ASN A 4 -4.02 53.62 19.93
C ASN A 4 -4.60 52.26 19.52
N ASP A 5 -3.87 51.51 18.71
CA ASP A 5 -4.01 50.06 18.61
C ASP A 5 -2.68 49.40 18.99
N GLY A 6 -2.72 48.53 20.00
CA GLY A 6 -1.57 47.78 20.50
C GLY A 6 -1.10 46.70 19.51
N PRO A 7 0.13 46.18 19.65
CA PRO A 7 0.68 45.22 18.70
C PRO A 7 -0.05 43.87 18.77
N ALA A 8 -0.49 43.41 17.59
CA ALA A 8 -1.15 42.13 17.37
C ALA A 8 -0.32 40.95 17.91
N ARG A 9 -0.99 40.04 18.63
CA ARG A 9 -0.42 38.75 19.07
C ARG A 9 -0.08 37.90 17.84
N LYS A 10 1.21 37.57 17.65
CA LYS A 10 1.69 36.69 16.58
C LYS A 10 1.17 35.27 16.76
N ASN A 11 0.60 34.69 15.71
CA ASN A 11 0.18 33.30 15.62
C ASN A 11 1.41 32.36 15.79
N PRO A 12 1.46 31.51 16.82
CA PRO A 12 2.61 30.65 17.11
C PRO A 12 2.75 29.43 16.16
N PHE A 13 1.78 29.20 15.26
CA PHE A 13 1.74 28.05 14.36
C PHE A 13 1.91 28.38 12.87
N ALA A 14 2.26 29.62 12.51
CA ALA A 14 2.59 29.95 11.13
C ALA A 14 3.91 29.27 10.70
N PRO A 15 3.97 28.61 9.52
CA PRO A 15 5.19 27.96 9.04
C PRO A 15 6.30 28.99 8.88
N ARG A 16 7.43 28.76 9.55
CA ARG A 16 8.59 29.65 9.48
C ARG A 16 9.18 29.60 8.07
N LYS A 17 9.14 30.73 7.36
CA LYS A 17 9.97 30.92 6.16
C LYS A 17 11.43 30.65 6.55
N THR A 18 12.04 29.61 5.98
CA THR A 18 13.49 29.36 6.06
C THR A 18 14.20 30.44 5.26
N THR A 19 14.43 31.58 5.89
CA THR A 19 15.44 32.53 5.40
C THR A 19 16.79 32.01 5.85
N THR A 20 17.48 31.31 4.95
CA THR A 20 18.91 31.08 5.10
C THR A 20 19.62 32.42 4.95
N VAL A 21 19.67 33.18 6.03
CA VAL A 21 20.57 34.32 6.13
C VAL A 21 21.96 33.71 6.28
N LYS A 22 22.72 33.68 5.19
CA LYS A 22 24.18 33.51 5.27
C LYS A 22 24.71 34.73 6.03
N ARG A 23 24.79 34.63 7.36
CA ARG A 23 25.53 35.59 8.17
C ARG A 23 27.00 35.31 7.98
N GLY A 24 27.75 36.35 7.62
CA GLY A 24 29.21 36.26 7.60
C GLY A 24 29.72 35.90 8.99
N LYS A 25 30.88 35.23 9.07
CA LYS A 25 31.55 34.84 10.32
C LYS A 25 31.64 36.00 11.34
N ASP A 26 31.76 37.23 10.84
CA ASP A 26 31.92 38.45 11.63
C ASP A 26 30.60 38.99 12.21
N GLU A 27 29.44 38.64 11.63
CA GLU A 27 28.12 39.05 12.13
C GLU A 27 27.61 38.18 13.28
N VAL A 28 28.05 36.92 13.35
CA VAL A 28 27.65 35.98 14.40
C VAL A 28 28.50 36.19 15.67
N TYR A 29 29.73 36.69 15.51
CA TYR A 29 30.66 36.93 16.61
C TYR A 29 31.38 38.28 16.46
N PRO A 30 30.69 39.41 16.69
CA PRO A 30 31.27 40.75 16.49
C PRO A 30 32.47 41.06 17.41
N HIS A 31 32.71 40.21 18.42
CA HIS A 31 33.81 40.36 19.38
C HIS A 31 34.80 39.18 19.42
N ARG A 32 34.72 38.18 18.53
CA ARG A 32 35.74 37.11 18.48
C ARG A 32 36.89 37.52 17.57
N LYS A 33 37.89 38.19 18.14
CA LYS A 33 39.24 38.26 17.58
C LYS A 33 39.86 36.85 17.60
N GLY A 34 39.66 36.08 16.54
CA GLY A 34 40.35 34.80 16.32
C GLY A 34 40.02 33.70 17.34
N LEU A 35 40.44 32.46 17.04
CA LEU A 35 40.76 31.52 18.11
C LEU A 35 41.83 32.21 18.96
N ASN A 36 41.67 32.25 20.28
CA ASN A 36 42.74 32.70 21.17
C ASN A 36 43.98 31.86 20.83
N ARG A 37 44.97 32.46 20.15
CA ARG A 37 46.32 31.93 20.17
C ARG A 37 46.71 31.90 21.64
N PRO A 38 47.15 30.76 22.20
CA PRO A 38 47.61 30.75 23.57
C PRO A 38 48.70 31.82 23.71
N GLU A 39 48.50 32.78 24.62
CA GLU A 39 49.50 33.84 24.91
C GLU A 39 50.79 33.25 25.52
N PHE A 40 50.78 31.96 25.84
CA PHE A 40 51.95 31.18 26.23
C PHE A 40 52.30 30.18 25.12
N MET A 41 53.31 30.52 24.33
CA MET A 41 54.04 29.57 23.49
C MET A 41 54.96 28.82 24.45
N GLY A 42 54.66 27.56 24.76
CA GLY A 42 55.52 26.78 25.64
C GLY A 42 56.94 26.66 25.07
N ASP A 43 57.94 26.65 25.95
CA ASP A 43 59.36 26.57 25.57
C ASP A 43 59.87 25.11 25.58
N SER A 44 58.98 24.14 25.80
CA SER A 44 59.41 22.75 25.84
C SER A 44 59.84 22.29 24.43
N PRO A 45 60.72 21.28 24.33
CA PRO A 45 61.11 20.72 23.04
C PRO A 45 59.91 20.27 22.19
N LEU A 46 58.83 19.84 22.84
CA LEU A 46 57.60 19.43 22.18
C LEU A 46 56.80 20.63 21.66
N ASP A 47 56.70 21.70 22.46
CA ASP A 47 55.99 22.92 22.09
C ASP A 47 56.66 23.61 20.90
N MET A 48 57.99 23.65 20.87
CA MET A 48 58.75 24.15 19.72
C MET A 48 58.48 23.34 18.43
N LEU A 49 58.30 22.01 18.54
CA LEU A 49 57.95 21.16 17.40
C LEU A 49 56.53 21.42 16.91
N PHE A 50 55.57 21.61 17.82
CA PHE A 50 54.19 21.97 17.46
C PHE A 50 54.10 23.35 16.81
N GLN A 51 54.87 24.32 17.30
CA GLN A 51 54.97 25.66 16.70
C GLN A 51 55.61 25.62 15.30
N ASP A 52 56.64 24.79 15.09
CA ASP A 52 57.24 24.56 13.78
C ASP A 52 56.25 23.91 12.80
N LEU A 53 55.50 22.90 13.25
CA LEU A 53 54.42 22.26 12.49
C LEU A 53 53.32 23.27 12.11
N GLU A 54 52.84 24.06 13.07
CA GLU A 54 51.79 25.06 12.85
C GLU A 54 52.23 26.12 11.83
N THR A 55 53.50 26.53 11.88
CA THR A 55 54.09 27.45 10.90
C THR A 55 54.12 26.81 9.50
N LYS A 56 54.50 25.54 9.39
CA LYS A 56 54.54 24.82 8.10
C LYS A 56 53.17 24.54 7.49
N PHE A 57 52.14 24.37 8.33
CA PHE A 57 50.74 24.21 7.87
C PHE A 57 50.01 25.53 7.61
N SER A 58 50.65 26.67 7.81
CA SER A 58 50.05 27.98 7.52
C SER A 58 50.00 28.30 6.02
N GLU A 59 50.79 27.58 5.20
CA GLU A 59 50.72 27.61 3.75
C GLU A 59 49.65 26.64 3.20
N PRO A 60 49.09 26.88 1.99
CA PRO A 60 48.18 25.95 1.35
C PRO A 60 48.80 24.54 1.25
N LEU A 61 48.06 23.49 1.61
CA LEU A 61 48.53 22.09 1.59
C LEU A 61 49.14 21.64 0.24
N GLU A 62 48.81 22.34 -0.84
CA GLU A 62 49.31 22.11 -2.20
C GLU A 62 50.78 22.52 -2.38
N THR A 63 51.30 23.45 -1.56
CA THR A 63 52.70 23.93 -1.62
C THR A 63 53.61 23.21 -0.65
N VAL A 64 53.06 22.45 0.28
CA VAL A 64 53.80 21.81 1.37
C VAL A 64 54.14 20.36 1.01
N THR A 65 55.40 19.99 1.14
CA THR A 65 55.94 18.65 0.84
C THR A 65 56.30 17.89 2.11
N LEU A 66 56.33 16.56 2.04
CA LEU A 66 56.78 15.69 3.14
C LEU A 66 58.20 16.02 3.64
N ASN A 67 59.04 16.62 2.79
CA ASN A 67 60.40 17.04 3.15
C ASN A 67 60.42 18.28 4.06
N ASP A 68 59.34 19.05 4.07
CA ASP A 68 59.22 20.25 4.91
C ASP A 68 58.96 19.87 6.38
N PHE A 69 58.33 18.72 6.63
CA PHE A 69 58.00 18.23 7.98
C PHE A 69 59.08 17.38 8.64
N GLY A 70 60.13 17.01 7.91
CA GLY A 70 61.21 16.22 8.48
C GLY A 70 62.18 15.69 7.46
N ARG A 71 63.31 15.19 7.96
CA ARG A 71 64.24 14.41 7.13
C ARG A 71 63.75 12.98 7.08
N PRO A 72 63.73 12.32 5.90
CA PRO A 72 63.36 10.93 5.83
C PRO A 72 64.29 10.11 6.73
N LEU A 73 63.72 9.49 7.78
CA LEU A 73 64.44 8.61 8.71
C LEU A 73 65.11 7.44 7.98
N TYR A 74 64.55 7.07 6.82
CA TYR A 74 65.07 6.03 5.95
C TYR A 74 65.42 6.63 4.60
N ARG A 75 66.68 6.45 4.18
CA ARG A 75 67.09 6.79 2.82
C ARG A 75 66.33 5.86 1.86
N ALA A 76 65.56 6.43 0.94
CA ALA A 76 64.90 5.67 -0.10
C ALA A 76 65.93 4.78 -0.81
N LEU A 77 65.71 3.46 -0.78
CA LEU A 77 66.57 2.52 -1.48
C LEU A 77 66.43 2.79 -2.98
N LYS A 78 67.53 3.17 -3.63
CA LYS A 78 67.59 3.26 -5.08
C LYS A 78 67.64 1.84 -5.64
N VAL A 79 66.48 1.28 -5.92
CA VAL A 79 66.35 -0.03 -6.58
C VAL A 79 66.58 0.18 -8.08
N GLN A 80 67.59 -0.47 -8.64
CA GLN A 80 67.77 -0.49 -10.09
C GLN A 80 66.67 -1.35 -10.74
N PRO A 81 66.09 -0.92 -11.86
CA PRO A 81 65.07 -1.70 -12.54
C PRO A 81 65.69 -3.01 -13.06
N ILE A 82 64.98 -4.13 -12.86
CA ILE A 82 65.35 -5.40 -13.47
C ILE A 82 65.20 -5.25 -14.99
N LEU A 83 66.28 -5.52 -15.72
CA LEU A 83 66.27 -5.46 -17.19
C LEU A 83 65.86 -6.81 -17.77
N ALA A 84 65.14 -6.78 -18.89
CA ALA A 84 64.81 -8.00 -19.63
C ALA A 84 66.08 -8.64 -20.20
N ASN A 85 66.16 -9.97 -20.17
CA ASN A 85 67.29 -10.70 -20.73
C ASN A 85 67.25 -10.58 -22.27
N LYS A 86 68.18 -9.80 -22.84
CA LYS A 86 68.21 -9.52 -24.28
C LYS A 86 68.67 -10.71 -25.12
N ASP A 87 69.38 -11.66 -24.51
CA ASP A 87 69.97 -12.82 -25.18
C ASP A 87 69.07 -14.07 -25.13
N ALA A 88 67.90 -13.95 -24.48
CA ALA A 88 66.92 -15.03 -24.35
C ALA A 88 66.25 -15.39 -25.68
N ARG A 89 66.01 -16.69 -25.90
CA ARG A 89 65.37 -17.20 -27.13
C ARG A 89 63.86 -17.23 -27.03
N THR A 90 63.32 -17.31 -25.81
CA THR A 90 61.89 -17.31 -25.54
C THR A 90 61.47 -16.10 -24.71
N ALA A 91 60.20 -15.71 -24.81
CA ALA A 91 59.66 -14.62 -23.98
C ALA A 91 59.66 -14.98 -22.48
N VAL A 92 59.53 -16.28 -22.15
CA VAL A 92 59.60 -16.78 -20.76
C VAL A 92 60.99 -16.52 -20.18
N GLU A 93 62.04 -16.94 -20.89
CA GLU A 93 63.44 -16.70 -20.49
C GLU A 93 63.77 -15.21 -20.42
N LYS A 94 63.22 -14.42 -21.36
CA LYS A 94 63.43 -12.96 -21.42
C LYS A 94 62.93 -12.25 -20.16
N TYR A 95 61.83 -12.71 -19.57
CA TYR A 95 61.17 -12.07 -18.43
C TYR A 95 61.23 -12.90 -17.13
N ALA A 96 62.05 -13.95 -17.06
CA ALA A 96 62.17 -14.82 -15.89
C ALA A 96 62.48 -14.06 -14.58
N ALA A 97 63.46 -13.14 -14.61
CA ALA A 97 63.80 -12.32 -13.44
C ALA A 97 62.66 -11.39 -12.98
N HIS A 98 61.79 -10.95 -13.89
CA HIS A 98 60.61 -10.16 -13.52
C HIS A 98 59.58 -11.04 -12.80
N PHE A 99 59.36 -12.26 -13.31
CA PHE A 99 58.48 -13.23 -12.69
C PHE A 99 58.94 -13.61 -11.27
N GLU A 100 60.24 -13.84 -11.07
CA GLU A 100 60.81 -14.15 -9.75
C GLU A 100 60.61 -13.01 -8.76
N LEU A 101 60.87 -11.77 -9.16
CA LEU A 101 60.64 -10.59 -8.31
C LEU A 101 59.16 -10.46 -7.94
N LEU A 102 58.26 -10.53 -8.91
CA LEU A 102 56.82 -10.42 -8.65
C LEU A 102 56.32 -11.56 -7.76
N SER A 103 56.83 -12.78 -7.95
CA SER A 103 56.50 -13.93 -7.11
C SER A 103 56.98 -13.74 -5.67
N LEU A 104 58.17 -13.17 -5.48
CA LEU A 104 58.69 -12.81 -4.16
C LEU A 104 57.83 -11.73 -3.49
N LEU A 105 57.51 -10.65 -4.23
CA LEU A 105 56.64 -9.58 -3.75
C LEU A 105 55.27 -10.12 -3.35
N HIS A 106 54.64 -10.93 -4.20
CA HIS A 106 53.38 -11.59 -3.89
C HIS A 106 53.48 -12.42 -2.59
N ALA A 107 54.52 -13.23 -2.43
CA ALA A 107 54.68 -14.06 -1.23
C ALA A 107 54.82 -13.21 0.05
N LYS A 108 55.56 -12.10 -0.03
CA LYS A 108 55.76 -11.18 1.10
C LYS A 108 54.51 -10.37 1.41
N LEU A 109 53.82 -9.84 0.40
CA LEU A 109 52.58 -9.10 0.56
C LEU A 109 51.47 -9.99 1.12
N MET A 110 51.35 -11.23 0.63
CA MET A 110 50.44 -12.22 1.23
C MET A 110 50.71 -12.39 2.73
N HIS A 111 51.96 -12.57 3.13
CA HIS A 111 52.28 -12.72 4.54
C HIS A 111 51.87 -11.50 5.38
N VAL A 112 52.05 -10.29 4.85
CA VAL A 112 51.66 -9.05 5.52
C VAL A 112 50.13 -8.94 5.62
N PHE A 113 49.40 -9.15 4.53
CA PHE A 113 47.95 -9.00 4.51
C PHE A 113 47.17 -10.14 5.19
N SER A 114 47.78 -11.33 5.31
CA SER A 114 47.22 -12.44 6.09
C SER A 114 47.47 -12.33 7.59
N THR A 115 48.30 -11.38 8.04
CA THR A 115 48.61 -11.19 9.46
C THR A 115 47.93 -9.91 9.96
N ASP A 116 47.05 -10.05 10.95
CA ASP A 116 46.43 -8.88 11.56
C ASP A 116 47.48 -8.05 12.31
N SER A 117 47.73 -6.83 11.82
CA SER A 117 48.84 -5.98 12.28
C SER A 117 48.62 -4.53 11.88
N ASP A 118 49.30 -3.61 12.57
CA ASP A 118 49.28 -2.18 12.21
C ASP A 118 49.83 -1.92 10.80
N ALA A 119 50.81 -2.72 10.37
CA ALA A 119 51.35 -2.66 9.02
C ALA A 119 50.31 -3.02 7.96
N ARG A 120 49.52 -4.08 8.19
CA ARG A 120 48.37 -4.44 7.34
C ARG A 120 47.37 -3.27 7.28
N ASN A 121 46.96 -2.76 8.43
CA ASN A 121 45.97 -1.67 8.51
C ASN A 121 46.45 -0.39 7.81
N LEU A 122 47.74 -0.06 7.91
CA LEU A 122 48.35 1.07 7.22
C LEU A 122 48.34 0.86 5.70
N LEU A 123 48.73 -0.33 5.23
CA LEU A 123 48.79 -0.64 3.80
C LEU A 123 47.42 -0.77 3.15
N MET A 124 46.38 -1.11 3.90
CA MET A 124 44.98 -1.09 3.44
C MET A 124 44.47 0.34 3.19
N LYS A 125 44.97 1.36 3.91
CA LYS A 125 44.54 2.76 3.73
C LYS A 125 45.27 3.51 2.59
N GLY A 126 46.39 2.99 2.13
CA GLY A 126 47.20 3.55 1.04
C GLY A 126 47.14 2.72 -0.24
N SER A 127 48.15 2.82 -1.11
CA SER A 127 48.24 2.01 -2.33
C SER A 127 48.62 0.54 -2.10
N GLY A 128 48.88 0.14 -0.86
CA GLY A 128 49.49 -1.15 -0.55
C GLY A 128 48.66 -2.34 -1.04
N PHE A 129 47.34 -2.29 -0.84
CA PHE A 129 46.44 -3.34 -1.33
C PHE A 129 46.26 -3.28 -2.85
N SER A 130 46.10 -2.09 -3.44
CA SER A 130 46.03 -1.95 -4.90
C SER A 130 47.30 -2.44 -5.59
N ASP A 131 48.49 -2.20 -5.00
CA ASP A 131 49.77 -2.70 -5.48
C ASP A 131 49.81 -4.24 -5.40
N PHE A 132 49.24 -4.80 -4.33
CA PHE A 132 49.15 -6.24 -4.18
C PHE A 132 48.21 -6.89 -5.22
N LEU A 133 47.08 -6.25 -5.53
CA LEU A 133 46.21 -6.65 -6.65
C LEU A 133 46.96 -6.56 -7.99
N VAL A 134 47.69 -5.48 -8.27
CA VAL A 134 48.45 -5.31 -9.51
C VAL A 134 49.48 -6.43 -9.70
N VAL A 135 50.25 -6.75 -8.66
CA VAL A 135 51.23 -7.84 -8.68
C VAL A 135 50.55 -9.16 -9.02
N THR A 136 49.44 -9.46 -8.34
CA THR A 136 48.69 -10.71 -8.51
C THR A 136 48.09 -10.84 -9.90
N ILE A 137 47.41 -9.80 -10.38
CA ILE A 137 46.79 -9.78 -11.72
C ILE A 137 47.86 -9.87 -12.80
N THR A 138 49.02 -9.24 -12.61
CA THR A 138 50.14 -9.32 -13.55
C THR A 138 50.68 -10.75 -13.64
N LEU A 139 50.87 -11.43 -12.50
CA LEU A 139 51.28 -12.84 -12.46
C LEU A 139 50.27 -13.78 -13.14
N MET A 140 48.99 -13.41 -13.20
CA MET A 140 47.93 -14.19 -13.83
C MET A 140 47.79 -13.92 -15.34
N THR A 141 47.96 -12.66 -15.75
CA THR A 141 47.51 -12.20 -17.08
C THR A 141 48.62 -12.03 -18.10
N VAL A 142 49.88 -11.83 -17.67
CA VAL A 142 51.00 -11.64 -18.60
C VAL A 142 51.21 -12.91 -19.44
N PRO A 143 51.04 -12.85 -20.77
CA PRO A 143 51.04 -14.05 -21.62
C PRO A 143 52.41 -14.72 -21.74
N HIS A 144 53.48 -14.00 -21.40
CA HIS A 144 54.85 -14.48 -21.45
C HIS A 144 55.27 -15.30 -20.23
N PHE A 145 54.42 -15.40 -19.20
CA PHE A 145 54.65 -16.27 -18.05
C PHE A 145 54.12 -17.69 -18.31
N GLU A 146 54.76 -18.67 -17.70
CA GLU A 146 54.38 -20.08 -17.84
C GLU A 146 52.91 -20.31 -17.46
N MET A 147 52.24 -21.19 -18.21
CA MET A 147 50.81 -21.48 -18.01
C MET A 147 50.53 -22.10 -16.63
N SER A 148 51.43 -22.98 -16.15
CA SER A 148 51.39 -23.57 -14.80
C SER A 148 51.46 -22.49 -13.72
N ALA A 149 52.34 -21.49 -13.90
CA ALA A 149 52.48 -20.37 -12.99
C ALA A 149 51.24 -19.47 -12.98
N ARG A 150 50.70 -19.13 -14.15
CA ARG A 150 49.45 -18.35 -14.25
C ARG A 150 48.28 -19.04 -13.54
N SER A 151 48.09 -20.34 -13.80
CA SER A 151 47.04 -21.14 -13.15
C SER A 151 47.18 -21.18 -11.62
N LYS A 152 48.41 -21.25 -11.10
CA LYS A 152 48.68 -21.19 -9.66
C LYS A 152 48.17 -19.90 -9.03
N TYR A 153 48.44 -18.74 -9.64
CA TYR A 153 48.01 -17.45 -9.09
C TYR A 153 46.53 -17.18 -9.32
N THR A 154 45.93 -17.69 -10.41
CA THR A 154 44.48 -17.65 -10.61
C THR A 154 43.72 -18.31 -9.47
N LYS A 155 44.21 -19.45 -8.95
CA LYS A 155 43.59 -20.14 -7.82
C LYS A 155 43.68 -19.33 -6.51
N LYS A 156 44.74 -18.55 -6.34
CA LYS A 156 44.97 -17.72 -5.14
C LYS A 156 44.22 -16.39 -5.17
N PHE A 157 43.72 -15.99 -6.33
CA PHE A 157 43.10 -14.69 -6.51
C PHE A 157 41.86 -14.50 -5.63
N ALA A 158 41.04 -15.54 -5.46
CA ALA A 158 39.85 -15.50 -4.61
C ALA A 158 40.19 -15.16 -3.15
N GLU A 159 41.21 -15.83 -2.58
CA GLU A 159 41.70 -15.58 -1.22
C GLU A 159 42.16 -14.13 -1.03
N ILE A 160 42.71 -13.51 -2.07
CA ILE A 160 43.20 -12.12 -2.03
C ILE A 160 42.05 -11.13 -2.05
N THR A 161 41.03 -11.38 -2.88
CA THR A 161 39.85 -10.50 -2.96
C THR A 161 39.03 -10.51 -1.68
N GLU A 162 39.07 -11.58 -0.87
CA GLU A 162 38.40 -11.65 0.43
C GLU A 162 39.02 -10.73 1.50
N ILE A 163 40.26 -10.26 1.30
CA ILE A 163 40.97 -9.41 2.25
C ILE A 163 40.36 -8.00 2.30
N ALA A 164 39.92 -7.49 1.14
CA ALA A 164 39.34 -6.16 1.01
C ALA A 164 37.82 -6.17 1.12
N THR A 165 37.27 -5.01 1.47
CA THR A 165 35.84 -4.76 1.37
C THR A 165 35.43 -4.63 -0.10
N THR A 166 34.18 -4.96 -0.41
CA THR A 166 33.62 -4.78 -1.75
C THR A 166 33.76 -3.35 -2.26
N TYR A 167 33.71 -2.35 -1.36
CA TYR A 167 33.86 -0.94 -1.72
C TYR A 167 35.29 -0.62 -2.18
N GLU A 168 36.30 -1.13 -1.45
CA GLU A 168 37.70 -0.99 -1.84
C GLU A 168 37.97 -1.69 -3.18
N LEU A 169 37.37 -2.86 -3.42
CA LEU A 169 37.49 -3.54 -4.72
C LEU A 169 36.89 -2.72 -5.88
N TYR A 170 35.72 -2.09 -5.69
CA TYR A 170 35.16 -1.17 -6.68
C TYR A 170 36.11 0.00 -6.95
N GLN A 171 36.63 0.63 -5.89
CA GLN A 171 37.56 1.75 -6.00
C GLN A 171 38.84 1.36 -6.73
N ASP A 172 39.48 0.25 -6.35
CA ASP A 172 40.74 -0.21 -6.92
C ASP A 172 40.57 -0.65 -8.37
N TYR A 173 39.54 -1.44 -8.70
CA TYR A 173 39.31 -1.85 -10.10
C TYR A 173 38.95 -0.65 -10.99
N SER A 174 38.15 0.30 -10.51
CA SER A 174 37.88 1.55 -11.24
C SER A 174 39.17 2.34 -11.51
N LEU A 175 40.05 2.48 -10.50
CA LEU A 175 41.35 3.14 -10.64
C LEU A 175 42.26 2.40 -11.64
N LEU A 176 42.34 1.08 -11.56
CA LEU A 176 43.17 0.26 -12.44
C LEU A 176 42.72 0.28 -13.90
N ILE A 177 41.41 0.42 -14.17
CA ILE A 177 40.88 0.57 -15.53
C ILE A 177 41.23 1.95 -16.12
N GLN A 178 41.22 3.00 -15.29
CA GLN A 178 41.60 4.36 -15.70
C GLN A 178 43.12 4.49 -15.90
N THR A 179 43.91 3.69 -15.18
CA THR A 179 45.36 3.69 -15.28
C THR A 179 45.84 3.07 -16.60
N PRO A 180 46.79 3.71 -17.33
CA PRO A 180 47.37 3.13 -18.53
C PRO A 180 48.00 1.75 -18.27
N SER A 181 47.45 0.72 -18.89
CA SER A 181 47.89 -0.67 -18.69
C SER A 181 47.74 -1.50 -19.98
N PRO A 182 48.49 -2.62 -20.11
CA PRO A 182 48.36 -3.51 -21.28
C PRO A 182 46.95 -4.08 -21.43
N ALA A 183 46.53 -4.35 -22.68
CA ALA A 183 45.18 -4.80 -22.99
C ALA A 183 44.76 -6.05 -22.20
N PHE A 184 45.62 -7.08 -22.09
CA PHE A 184 45.32 -8.30 -21.33
C PHE A 184 45.04 -8.05 -19.84
N PHE A 185 45.74 -7.09 -19.23
CA PHE A 185 45.56 -6.72 -17.83
C PHE A 185 44.23 -5.97 -17.68
N LYS A 186 44.01 -4.96 -18.52
CA LYS A 186 42.80 -4.14 -18.50
C LYS A 186 41.54 -4.97 -18.77
N THR A 187 41.60 -5.94 -19.69
CA THR A 187 40.49 -6.87 -19.97
C THR A 187 40.15 -7.69 -18.73
N PHE A 188 41.14 -8.22 -18.00
CA PHE A 188 40.90 -8.97 -16.78
C PHE A 188 40.27 -8.09 -15.68
N VAL A 189 40.82 -6.90 -15.42
CA VAL A 189 40.27 -5.99 -14.41
C VAL A 189 38.83 -5.59 -14.75
N MET A 190 38.55 -5.30 -16.03
CA MET A 190 37.21 -4.99 -16.49
C MET A 190 36.24 -6.16 -16.30
N GLU A 191 36.68 -7.40 -16.54
CA GLU A 191 35.87 -8.58 -16.25
C GLU A 191 35.58 -8.70 -14.74
N GLN A 192 36.58 -8.53 -13.87
CA GLN A 192 36.37 -8.56 -12.42
C GLN A 192 35.41 -7.48 -11.95
N LEU A 193 35.53 -6.25 -12.45
CA LEU A 193 34.61 -5.15 -12.13
C LEU A 193 33.17 -5.48 -12.55
N GLN A 194 32.98 -6.12 -13.70
CA GLN A 194 31.65 -6.55 -14.18
C GLN A 194 31.07 -7.71 -13.35
N LEU A 195 31.91 -8.55 -12.75
CA LEU A 195 31.46 -9.67 -11.90
C LEU A 195 31.07 -9.23 -10.49
N LEU A 196 31.69 -8.16 -9.96
CA LEU A 196 31.49 -7.67 -8.60
C LEU A 196 30.01 -7.53 -8.17
N PRO A 197 29.07 -6.98 -8.98
CA PRO A 197 27.68 -6.86 -8.56
C PRO A 197 27.06 -8.21 -8.17
N SER A 198 27.43 -9.30 -8.83
CA SER A 198 26.87 -10.63 -8.62
C SER A 198 27.74 -11.56 -7.76
N GLN A 199 29.05 -11.35 -7.75
CA GLN A 199 30.05 -12.26 -7.16
C GLN A 199 30.97 -11.56 -6.14
N ALA A 200 30.54 -10.42 -5.60
CA ALA A 200 31.25 -9.77 -4.50
C ALA A 200 31.49 -10.79 -3.36
N PRO A 201 32.68 -10.84 -2.75
CA PRO A 201 33.02 -11.85 -1.74
C PRO A 201 32.05 -11.90 -0.55
N LYS A 202 31.45 -10.75 -0.19
CA LYS A 202 30.49 -10.63 0.92
C LYS A 202 29.01 -10.71 0.49
N GLY A 203 28.74 -10.88 -0.81
CA GLY A 203 27.38 -10.90 -1.34
C GLY A 203 26.66 -9.55 -1.32
N ASP A 204 27.38 -8.45 -1.15
CA ASP A 204 26.87 -7.06 -1.03
C ASP A 204 27.20 -6.18 -2.25
N GLY A 205 27.44 -6.80 -3.39
CA GLY A 205 27.88 -6.15 -4.63
C GLY A 205 26.93 -5.06 -5.12
N VAL A 206 25.63 -5.35 -5.18
CA VAL A 206 24.59 -4.39 -5.61
C VAL A 206 24.49 -3.22 -4.62
N LEU A 207 24.44 -3.48 -3.32
CA LEU A 207 24.37 -2.44 -2.30
C LEU A 207 25.59 -1.51 -2.39
N THR A 208 26.78 -2.11 -2.50
CA THR A 208 28.03 -1.36 -2.56
C THR A 208 28.15 -0.57 -3.85
N LEU A 209 27.72 -1.11 -5.00
CA LEU A 209 27.65 -0.38 -6.26
C LEU A 209 26.76 0.86 -6.14
N VAL A 210 25.58 0.71 -5.52
CA VAL A 210 24.67 1.83 -5.25
C VAL A 210 25.36 2.87 -4.37
N GLU A 211 25.96 2.48 -3.24
CA GLU A 211 26.69 3.41 -2.36
C GLU A 211 27.85 4.13 -3.08
N PHE A 212 28.60 3.40 -3.91
CA PHE A 212 29.75 3.90 -4.65
C PHE A 212 29.33 4.92 -5.72
N VAL A 213 28.36 4.59 -6.56
CA VAL A 213 27.91 5.45 -7.66
C VAL A 213 27.14 6.66 -7.15
N LEU A 214 26.26 6.46 -6.16
CA LEU A 214 25.51 7.57 -5.58
C LEU A 214 26.42 8.53 -4.80
N GLY A 215 27.55 8.04 -4.30
CA GLY A 215 28.50 8.81 -3.51
C GLY A 215 28.00 9.07 -2.09
N LEU A 216 27.14 8.18 -1.55
CA LEU A 216 26.46 8.34 -0.25
C LEU A 216 27.41 8.41 0.95
N ARG A 217 28.72 8.14 0.74
CA ARG A 217 29.75 8.29 1.77
C ARG A 217 30.33 9.70 1.86
N ASN A 218 30.20 10.48 0.78
CA ASN A 218 30.90 11.76 0.61
C ASN A 218 29.97 12.93 0.22
N ASN A 219 28.77 12.66 -0.31
CA ASN A 219 27.83 13.67 -0.79
C ASN A 219 26.39 13.38 -0.33
N ASP A 220 25.70 14.42 0.12
CA ASP A 220 24.29 14.35 0.54
C ASP A 220 23.29 14.58 -0.62
N GLU A 221 23.78 15.04 -1.79
CA GLU A 221 22.96 15.33 -2.97
C GLU A 221 22.89 14.13 -3.93
N ILE A 222 21.66 13.67 -4.19
CA ILE A 222 21.37 12.53 -5.07
C ILE A 222 20.85 13.05 -6.41
N ASP A 223 21.55 12.69 -7.47
CA ASP A 223 21.16 12.96 -8.85
C ASP A 223 20.49 11.72 -9.46
N ILE A 224 19.37 11.90 -10.15
CA ILE A 224 18.61 10.86 -10.84
C ILE A 224 19.47 10.20 -11.94
N GLU A 225 20.38 10.95 -12.57
CA GLU A 225 21.30 10.39 -13.58
C GLU A 225 22.16 9.25 -13.02
N LYS A 226 22.48 9.30 -11.73
CA LYS A 226 23.25 8.24 -11.06
C LYS A 226 22.43 6.94 -10.92
N PHE A 227 21.09 7.02 -10.84
CA PHE A 227 20.23 5.83 -10.82
C PHE A 227 20.28 5.10 -12.16
N ASP A 228 20.27 5.86 -13.26
CA ASP A 228 20.44 5.31 -14.61
C ASP A 228 21.84 4.72 -14.80
N HIS A 229 22.88 5.30 -14.20
CA HIS A 229 24.23 4.73 -14.23
C HIS A 229 24.29 3.37 -13.53
N VAL A 230 23.79 3.26 -12.28
CA VAL A 230 23.72 1.97 -11.57
C VAL A 230 22.96 0.94 -12.40
N THR A 231 21.79 1.33 -12.91
CA THR A 231 20.93 0.44 -13.69
C THR A 231 21.61 -0.04 -14.96
N SER A 232 22.30 0.85 -15.67
CA SER A 232 23.06 0.51 -16.87
C SER A 232 24.16 -0.52 -16.56
N VAL A 233 24.88 -0.35 -15.45
CA VAL A 233 25.91 -1.32 -15.02
C VAL A 233 25.28 -2.67 -14.69
N LEU A 234 24.19 -2.72 -13.92
CA LEU A 234 23.54 -3.97 -13.54
C LEU A 234 22.91 -4.71 -14.73
N LEU A 235 22.42 -3.99 -15.74
CA LEU A 235 21.86 -4.57 -16.97
C LEU A 235 22.91 -5.12 -17.93
N LEU A 236 24.19 -4.77 -17.76
CA LEU A 236 25.33 -5.28 -18.53
C LEU A 236 25.83 -6.60 -17.93
N LYS A 237 25.06 -7.67 -18.15
CA LYS A 237 25.44 -9.01 -17.71
C LYS A 237 26.81 -9.45 -18.29
N PRO A 238 27.75 -9.91 -17.46
CA PRO A 238 29.00 -10.53 -17.91
C PRO A 238 28.76 -11.73 -18.84
N LYS A 239 29.63 -11.93 -19.83
CA LYS A 239 29.56 -13.09 -20.74
C LYS A 239 29.97 -14.40 -20.07
N SER A 240 30.81 -14.33 -19.04
CA SER A 240 31.35 -15.48 -18.30
C SER A 240 30.35 -16.09 -17.32
N VAL A 241 29.25 -15.41 -16.99
CA VAL A 241 28.24 -15.88 -16.03
C VAL A 241 26.93 -16.22 -16.73
N SER A 242 26.28 -17.31 -16.30
CA SER A 242 24.96 -17.68 -16.82
C SER A 242 23.90 -16.65 -16.43
N SER A 243 22.84 -16.49 -17.22
CA SER A 243 21.76 -15.56 -16.87
C SER A 243 21.07 -15.95 -15.56
N VAL A 244 20.91 -17.26 -15.32
CA VAL A 244 20.28 -17.79 -14.10
C VAL A 244 21.10 -17.41 -12.87
N GLU A 245 22.40 -17.68 -12.87
CA GLU A 245 23.29 -17.38 -11.74
C GLU A 245 23.36 -15.87 -11.46
N TYR A 246 23.54 -15.06 -12.51
CA TYR A 246 23.64 -13.61 -12.37
C TYR A 246 22.36 -13.00 -11.79
N PHE A 247 21.19 -13.29 -12.39
CA PHE A 247 19.94 -12.69 -11.92
C PHE A 247 19.44 -13.30 -10.61
N SER A 248 19.79 -14.55 -10.28
CA SER A 248 19.51 -15.11 -8.94
C SER A 248 20.25 -14.35 -7.85
N SER A 249 21.53 -14.03 -8.07
CA SER A 249 22.33 -13.23 -7.12
C SER A 249 21.77 -11.81 -7.00
N LEU A 250 21.55 -11.13 -8.12
CA LEU A 250 21.02 -9.77 -8.14
C LEU A 250 19.62 -9.70 -7.50
N GLY A 251 18.71 -10.60 -7.86
CA GLY A 251 17.35 -10.64 -7.30
C GLY A 251 17.34 -10.86 -5.78
N THR A 252 18.22 -11.75 -5.28
CA THR A 252 18.40 -11.98 -3.84
C THR A 252 18.89 -10.72 -3.14
N GLN A 253 19.94 -10.08 -3.67
CA GLN A 253 20.47 -8.84 -3.10
C GLN A 253 19.44 -7.70 -3.15
N CYS A 254 18.72 -7.54 -4.25
CA CYS A 254 17.66 -6.53 -4.37
C CYS A 254 16.56 -6.76 -3.32
N TYR A 255 16.14 -8.00 -3.10
CA TYR A 255 15.18 -8.32 -2.04
C TYR A 255 15.73 -7.93 -0.67
N ASP A 256 16.94 -8.36 -0.33
CA ASP A 256 17.54 -8.13 0.98
C ASP A 256 17.79 -6.63 1.25
N ILE A 257 18.08 -5.84 0.22
CA ILE A 257 18.16 -4.37 0.31
C ILE A 257 16.78 -3.78 0.64
N LEU A 258 15.72 -4.21 -0.05
CA LEU A 258 14.36 -3.69 0.13
C LEU A 258 13.71 -4.09 1.46
N VAL A 259 14.24 -5.10 2.15
CA VAL A 259 13.88 -5.41 3.56
C VAL A 259 14.20 -4.24 4.50
N ASN A 260 15.21 -3.42 4.18
CA ASN A 260 15.61 -2.30 5.02
C ASN A 260 14.90 -0.99 4.62
N ILE A 261 13.72 -0.78 5.20
CA ILE A 261 12.88 0.41 4.94
C ILE A 261 13.53 1.74 5.33
N ASN A 262 14.59 1.74 6.15
CA ASN A 262 15.25 2.95 6.65
C ASN A 262 16.28 3.56 5.67
N ARG A 263 16.40 3.02 4.46
CA ARG A 263 17.31 3.53 3.41
C ARG A 263 16.57 3.90 2.13
N PRO A 264 15.68 4.93 2.15
CA PRO A 264 14.76 5.23 1.06
C PRO A 264 15.47 5.50 -0.27
N THR A 265 16.61 6.19 -0.27
CA THR A 265 17.40 6.43 -1.49
C THR A 265 17.90 5.15 -2.15
N ILE A 266 18.42 4.21 -1.35
CA ILE A 266 18.94 2.94 -1.85
C ILE A 266 17.78 2.08 -2.38
N SER A 267 16.68 2.01 -1.62
CA SER A 267 15.46 1.34 -2.04
C SER A 267 14.90 1.94 -3.34
N ALA A 268 14.98 3.26 -3.50
CA ALA A 268 14.54 3.94 -4.72
C ALA A 268 15.42 3.61 -5.92
N CYS A 269 16.74 3.53 -5.74
CA CYS A 269 17.67 3.13 -6.80
C CYS A 269 17.46 1.66 -7.22
N VAL A 270 17.29 0.75 -6.25
CA VAL A 270 16.98 -0.66 -6.53
C VAL A 270 15.62 -0.82 -7.21
N GLY A 271 14.60 -0.08 -6.75
CA GLY A 271 13.32 -0.03 -7.43
C GLY A 271 13.47 0.40 -8.90
N HIS A 272 14.29 1.41 -9.18
CA HIS A 272 14.53 1.92 -10.54
C HIS A 272 15.15 0.87 -11.44
N PHE A 273 16.12 0.14 -10.90
CA PHE A 273 16.70 -1.00 -11.58
C PHE A 273 15.65 -2.09 -11.90
N ILE A 274 14.81 -2.48 -10.93
CA ILE A 274 13.76 -3.50 -11.12
C ILE A 274 12.77 -3.06 -12.20
N GLU A 275 12.37 -1.79 -12.19
CA GLU A 275 11.47 -1.20 -13.18
C GLU A 275 12.06 -1.24 -14.60
N LYS A 276 13.30 -0.81 -14.77
CA LYS A 276 13.99 -0.88 -16.07
C LYS A 276 14.22 -2.33 -16.52
N LEU A 277 14.49 -3.24 -15.58
CA LEU A 277 14.62 -4.66 -15.87
C LEU A 277 13.28 -5.27 -16.29
N TRP A 278 12.16 -4.88 -15.67
CA TRP A 278 10.81 -5.28 -16.04
C TRP A 278 10.48 -4.87 -17.47
N ALA A 279 10.71 -3.59 -17.81
CA ALA A 279 10.49 -3.06 -19.15
C ALA A 279 11.32 -3.79 -20.23
N LYS A 280 12.51 -4.29 -19.87
CA LYS A 280 13.38 -5.06 -20.77
C LYS A 280 12.95 -6.52 -20.88
N ASN A 281 12.64 -7.18 -19.76
CA ASN A 281 12.19 -8.57 -19.71
C ASN A 281 11.49 -8.88 -18.37
N HIS A 282 10.16 -8.82 -18.39
CA HIS A 282 9.30 -9.13 -17.24
C HIS A 282 9.54 -10.52 -16.62
N ARG A 283 9.87 -11.55 -17.42
CA ARG A 283 10.09 -12.92 -16.91
C ARG A 283 11.28 -13.01 -15.95
N ILE A 284 12.33 -12.23 -16.18
CA ILE A 284 13.50 -12.21 -15.28
C ILE A 284 13.10 -11.70 -13.90
N VAL A 285 12.32 -10.62 -13.85
CA VAL A 285 11.84 -10.06 -12.58
C VAL A 285 10.88 -11.04 -11.89
N GLN A 286 10.02 -11.71 -12.65
CA GLN A 286 9.12 -12.75 -12.12
C GLN A 286 9.91 -13.90 -11.47
N ASP A 287 10.84 -14.51 -12.22
CA ASP A 287 11.54 -15.72 -11.80
C ASP A 287 12.55 -15.48 -10.68
N PHE A 288 13.28 -14.36 -10.71
CA PHE A 288 14.42 -14.13 -9.83
C PHE A 288 14.16 -13.12 -8.70
N PHE A 289 13.05 -12.38 -8.73
CA PHE A 289 12.69 -11.42 -7.68
C PHE A 289 11.29 -11.68 -7.10
N LEU A 290 10.24 -11.61 -7.92
CA LEU A 290 8.86 -11.70 -7.44
C LEU A 290 8.50 -13.08 -6.90
N LYS A 291 9.07 -14.16 -7.45
CA LYS A 291 8.82 -15.53 -6.98
C LYS A 291 9.11 -15.71 -5.48
N ARG A 292 10.15 -15.06 -4.95
CA ARG A 292 10.46 -15.06 -3.50
C ARG A 292 9.37 -14.37 -2.68
N ILE A 293 8.84 -13.25 -3.19
CA ILE A 293 7.73 -12.52 -2.56
C ILE A 293 6.47 -13.40 -2.54
N TRP A 294 6.16 -14.03 -3.67
CA TRP A 294 4.99 -14.89 -3.82
C TRP A 294 5.06 -16.11 -2.91
N GLN A 295 6.18 -16.84 -2.91
CA GLN A 295 6.34 -18.03 -2.07
C GLN A 295 6.31 -17.73 -0.57
N SER A 296 6.62 -16.51 -0.16
CA SER A 296 6.60 -16.10 1.25
C SER A 296 5.19 -15.81 1.78
N PHE A 297 4.24 -15.41 0.92
CA PHE A 297 2.83 -15.24 1.31
C PHE A 297 1.92 -16.37 0.82
N ASN A 298 2.31 -17.10 -0.21
CA ASN A 298 1.59 -18.25 -0.74
C ASN A 298 2.53 -19.45 -0.89
N PRO A 299 3.00 -20.03 0.23
CA PRO A 299 3.93 -21.15 0.23
C PRO A 299 3.27 -22.43 -0.31
N ILE A 300 4.09 -23.29 -0.90
CA ILE A 300 3.66 -24.65 -1.25
C ILE A 300 3.37 -25.41 0.04
N HIS A 301 2.21 -26.07 0.09
CA HIS A 301 1.80 -26.84 1.25
C HIS A 301 2.63 -28.13 1.37
N GLU A 302 3.51 -28.20 2.36
CA GLU A 302 4.34 -29.36 2.67
C GLU A 302 3.93 -29.97 4.03
N LEU A 303 3.35 -31.17 3.99
CA LEU A 303 2.83 -31.87 5.18
C LEU A 303 3.90 -32.19 6.24
N GLU A 304 5.16 -32.33 5.82
CA GLU A 304 6.28 -32.67 6.71
C GLU A 304 6.80 -31.46 7.50
N LYS A 305 6.47 -30.23 7.05
CA LYS A 305 7.02 -29.00 7.61
C LYS A 305 5.94 -28.24 8.36
N ALA A 306 6.03 -28.25 9.70
CA ALA A 306 5.08 -27.56 10.56
C ALA A 306 5.04 -26.04 10.29
N VAL A 307 6.21 -25.39 10.18
CA VAL A 307 6.33 -23.95 9.86
C VAL A 307 6.78 -23.80 8.41
N LEU A 308 5.89 -23.31 7.54
CA LEU A 308 6.17 -23.13 6.12
C LEU A 308 7.05 -21.88 5.90
N VAL A 309 6.70 -20.76 6.54
CA VAL A 309 7.41 -19.47 6.46
C VAL A 309 7.59 -18.92 7.87
N SER A 310 8.82 -18.54 8.20
CA SER A 310 9.19 -18.09 9.55
C SER A 310 8.70 -16.67 9.86
N GLU A 311 8.64 -16.31 11.14
CA GLU A 311 8.35 -14.93 11.61
C GLU A 311 9.22 -13.88 10.91
N ARG A 312 10.52 -14.17 10.79
CA ARG A 312 11.49 -13.28 10.13
C ARG A 312 11.15 -13.09 8.66
N ASP A 313 10.82 -14.15 7.96
CA ASP A 313 10.59 -14.12 6.52
C ASP A 313 9.27 -13.43 6.17
N VAL A 314 8.20 -13.66 6.94
CA VAL A 314 6.94 -12.91 6.76
C VAL A 314 7.18 -11.42 6.98
N ASN A 315 7.84 -11.04 8.07
CA ASN A 315 8.13 -9.64 8.37
C ASN A 315 9.02 -8.97 7.30
N ASN A 316 10.06 -9.68 6.85
CA ASN A 316 10.91 -9.21 5.75
C ASN A 316 10.09 -9.00 4.47
N ASN A 317 9.17 -9.90 4.16
CA ASN A 317 8.35 -9.79 2.97
C ASN A 317 7.38 -8.60 3.04
N VAL A 318 6.80 -8.33 4.22
CA VAL A 318 6.02 -7.10 4.46
C VAL A 318 6.87 -5.85 4.21
N ASN A 319 8.11 -5.81 4.74
CA ASN A 319 9.02 -4.68 4.51
C ASN A 319 9.34 -4.46 3.03
N VAL A 320 9.54 -5.54 2.26
CA VAL A 320 9.74 -5.45 0.82
C VAL A 320 8.50 -4.84 0.14
N LEU A 321 7.29 -5.28 0.49
CA LEU A 321 6.06 -4.72 -0.05
C LEU A 321 5.91 -3.22 0.27
N ILE A 322 6.23 -2.79 1.50
CA ILE A 322 6.27 -1.36 1.87
C ILE A 322 7.22 -0.58 0.96
N SER A 323 8.45 -1.08 0.78
CA SER A 323 9.46 -0.44 -0.05
C SER A 323 9.03 -0.33 -1.52
N LEU A 324 8.31 -1.33 -2.03
CA LEU A 324 7.79 -1.34 -3.40
C LEU A 324 6.59 -0.38 -3.56
N THR A 325 5.64 -0.37 -2.63
CA THR A 325 4.44 0.48 -2.74
C THR A 325 4.75 1.96 -2.52
N ASN A 326 5.72 2.32 -1.67
CA ASN A 326 6.05 3.72 -1.40
C ASN A 326 6.65 4.48 -2.61
N ARG A 327 7.15 3.77 -3.64
CA ARG A 327 7.83 4.37 -4.79
C ARG A 327 6.90 4.70 -5.97
N GLY A 328 5.72 4.08 -6.04
CA GLY A 328 4.85 4.17 -7.22
C GLY A 328 5.43 3.39 -8.40
N LEU A 329 5.36 2.05 -8.35
CA LEU A 329 5.81 1.20 -9.46
C LEU A 329 4.87 1.32 -10.68
N PRO A 330 5.34 0.97 -11.89
CA PRO A 330 4.43 0.84 -13.03
C PRO A 330 3.28 -0.13 -12.72
N LYS A 331 2.08 0.23 -13.17
CA LYS A 331 0.84 -0.53 -12.95
C LYS A 331 0.99 -2.03 -13.20
N GLU A 332 1.60 -2.42 -14.32
CA GLU A 332 1.79 -3.84 -14.68
C GLU A 332 2.69 -4.60 -13.70
N LEU A 333 3.79 -3.98 -13.26
CA LEU A 333 4.72 -4.59 -12.30
C LEU A 333 4.08 -4.68 -10.92
N LEU A 334 3.31 -3.66 -10.52
CA LEU A 334 2.59 -3.65 -9.27
C LEU A 334 1.49 -4.73 -9.26
N HIS A 335 0.72 -4.84 -10.34
CA HIS A 335 -0.26 -5.91 -10.53
C HIS A 335 0.39 -7.30 -10.49
N ALA A 336 1.50 -7.51 -11.18
CA ALA A 336 2.25 -8.77 -11.14
C ALA A 336 2.80 -9.09 -9.75
N THR A 337 3.15 -8.08 -8.96
CA THR A 337 3.62 -8.25 -7.58
C THR A 337 2.50 -8.75 -6.68
N PHE A 338 1.34 -8.10 -6.72
CA PHE A 338 0.23 -8.36 -5.79
C PHE A 338 -0.73 -9.45 -6.25
N SER A 339 -0.98 -9.63 -7.54
CA SER A 339 -2.04 -10.52 -8.03
C SER A 339 -1.96 -11.97 -7.47
N PRO A 340 -0.78 -12.61 -7.34
CA PRO A 340 -0.65 -13.96 -6.76
C PRO A 340 -0.78 -14.01 -5.23
N ILE A 341 -0.65 -12.86 -4.55
CA ILE A 341 -0.62 -12.75 -3.09
C ILE A 341 -1.74 -11.88 -2.52
N LEU A 342 -2.63 -11.34 -3.36
CA LEU A 342 -3.65 -10.38 -2.94
C LEU A 342 -4.55 -10.97 -1.85
N ILE A 343 -5.05 -12.19 -2.07
CA ILE A 343 -5.89 -12.89 -1.11
C ILE A 343 -5.08 -13.31 0.14
N PRO A 344 -3.91 -13.96 0.02
CA PRO A 344 -3.04 -14.22 1.17
C PRO A 344 -2.71 -12.98 2.04
N PHE A 345 -2.41 -11.85 1.40
CA PHE A 345 -2.06 -10.61 2.08
C PHE A 345 -3.28 -9.92 2.71
N TRP A 346 -4.45 -10.03 2.06
CA TRP A 346 -5.74 -9.69 2.66
C TRP A 346 -6.02 -10.50 3.93
N LEU A 347 -5.85 -11.83 3.87
CA LEU A 347 -6.02 -12.71 5.02
C LEU A 347 -5.02 -12.40 6.14
N TYR A 348 -3.79 -11.98 5.79
CA TYR A 348 -2.81 -11.48 6.74
C TYR A 348 -3.30 -10.23 7.47
N TYR A 349 -3.84 -9.25 6.74
CA TYR A 349 -4.44 -8.05 7.32
C TYR A 349 -5.62 -8.37 8.25
N CYS A 350 -6.54 -9.26 7.83
CA CYS A 350 -7.64 -9.74 8.67
C CYS A 350 -7.13 -10.43 9.95
N PHE A 351 -6.10 -11.28 9.82
CA PHE A 351 -5.48 -11.97 10.94
C PHE A 351 -4.90 -10.99 11.96
N LEU A 352 -4.22 -9.92 11.52
CA LEU A 352 -3.69 -8.89 12.41
C LEU A 352 -4.80 -8.19 13.19
N LYS A 353 -5.87 -7.75 12.51
CA LYS A 353 -7.02 -7.09 13.17
C LYS A 353 -7.69 -8.01 14.18
N LYS A 354 -7.97 -9.26 13.80
CA LYS A 354 -8.61 -10.26 14.67
C LYS A 354 -7.82 -10.52 15.95
N ASN A 355 -6.49 -10.46 15.89
CA ASN A 355 -5.60 -10.73 17.03
C ASN A 355 -5.12 -9.45 17.73
N GLY A 356 -5.72 -8.28 17.45
CA GLY A 356 -5.35 -7.01 18.08
C GLY A 356 -3.91 -6.57 17.81
N LYS A 357 -3.29 -7.02 16.72
CA LYS A 357 -1.95 -6.60 16.29
C LYS A 357 -2.04 -5.35 15.41
N PRO A 358 -1.00 -4.51 15.36
CA PRO A 358 -1.00 -3.33 14.48
C PRO A 358 -1.20 -3.73 13.01
N ALA A 359 -2.36 -3.38 12.46
CA ALA A 359 -2.76 -3.72 11.09
C ALA A 359 -2.58 -2.56 10.10
N GLU A 360 -2.27 -1.35 10.58
CA GLU A 360 -2.12 -0.13 9.78
C GLU A 360 -1.08 -0.29 8.68
N VAL A 361 0.03 -0.96 8.95
CA VAL A 361 1.09 -1.18 7.96
C VAL A 361 0.57 -2.04 6.80
N ALA A 362 -0.13 -3.13 7.08
CA ALA A 362 -0.71 -3.99 6.06
C ALA A 362 -1.83 -3.28 5.28
N GLN A 363 -2.66 -2.52 5.99
CA GLN A 363 -3.69 -1.68 5.39
C GLN A 363 -3.10 -0.64 4.44
N ASN A 364 -2.08 0.10 4.87
CA ASN A 364 -1.42 1.13 4.05
C ASN A 364 -0.78 0.54 2.79
N VAL A 365 -0.24 -0.69 2.87
CA VAL A 365 0.27 -1.40 1.69
C VAL A 365 -0.86 -1.73 0.71
N LEU A 366 -2.00 -2.24 1.20
CA LEU A 366 -3.18 -2.49 0.36
C LEU A 366 -3.75 -1.20 -0.24
N VAL A 367 -3.89 -0.13 0.56
CA VAL A 367 -4.37 1.17 0.09
C VAL A 367 -3.43 1.72 -0.97
N SER A 368 -2.11 1.71 -0.73
CA SER A 368 -1.13 2.15 -1.72
C SER A 368 -1.21 1.35 -3.02
N PHE A 369 -1.45 0.03 -2.92
CA PHE A 369 -1.69 -0.82 -4.07
C PHE A 369 -2.93 -0.38 -4.86
N PHE A 370 -4.08 -0.27 -4.18
CA PHE A 370 -5.35 0.13 -4.80
C PHE A 370 -5.25 1.53 -5.41
N THR A 371 -4.79 2.54 -4.67
CA THR A 371 -4.61 3.91 -5.17
C THR A 371 -3.75 3.98 -6.44
N GLN A 372 -2.70 3.15 -6.56
CA GLN A 372 -1.83 3.14 -7.74
C GLN A 372 -2.46 2.45 -8.95
N ILE A 373 -3.28 1.42 -8.76
CA ILE A 373 -3.97 0.76 -9.88
C ILE A 373 -5.23 1.52 -10.32
N SER A 374 -5.82 2.33 -9.43
CA SER A 374 -7.03 3.14 -9.68
C SER A 374 -6.89 4.24 -10.73
N ILE A 375 -5.70 4.43 -11.31
CA ILE A 375 -5.56 5.16 -12.59
C ILE A 375 -6.55 4.60 -13.62
N ASP A 376 -6.81 3.29 -13.55
CA ASP A 376 -7.90 2.62 -14.22
C ASP A 376 -8.87 2.08 -13.16
N GLU A 377 -9.98 2.78 -12.96
CA GLU A 377 -10.96 2.45 -11.92
C GLU A 377 -11.52 1.01 -12.07
N GLU A 378 -11.56 0.48 -13.30
CA GLU A 378 -12.08 -0.87 -13.56
C GLU A 378 -11.15 -1.95 -12.97
N ASP A 379 -9.84 -1.80 -13.11
CA ASP A 379 -8.87 -2.74 -12.55
C ASP A 379 -8.90 -2.78 -11.03
N ALA A 380 -9.05 -1.60 -10.38
CA ALA A 380 -9.20 -1.51 -8.94
C ALA A 380 -10.46 -2.26 -8.46
N CYS A 381 -11.58 -2.07 -9.16
CA CYS A 381 -12.84 -2.77 -8.86
C CYS A 381 -12.68 -4.29 -9.03
N VAL A 382 -12.05 -4.77 -10.10
CA VAL A 382 -11.81 -6.20 -10.31
C VAL A 382 -10.97 -6.80 -9.17
N GLN A 383 -9.94 -6.10 -8.68
CA GLN A 383 -9.14 -6.59 -7.56
C GLN A 383 -9.90 -6.54 -6.23
N LEU A 384 -10.76 -5.55 -6.00
CA LEU A 384 -11.65 -5.50 -4.83
C LEU A 384 -12.68 -6.62 -4.87
N ASP A 385 -13.27 -6.88 -6.03
CA ASP A 385 -14.23 -7.97 -6.23
C ASP A 385 -13.59 -9.34 -5.93
N ARG A 386 -12.30 -9.52 -6.25
CA ARG A 386 -11.55 -10.71 -5.82
C ARG A 386 -11.48 -10.84 -4.30
N ILE A 387 -11.31 -9.74 -3.56
CA ILE A 387 -11.34 -9.75 -2.09
C ILE A 387 -12.75 -10.09 -1.61
N CYS A 388 -13.80 -9.47 -2.15
CA CYS A 388 -15.19 -9.74 -1.77
C CYS A 388 -15.54 -11.23 -1.96
N GLN A 389 -15.13 -11.82 -3.09
CA GLN A 389 -15.35 -13.24 -3.39
C GLN A 389 -14.57 -14.20 -2.49
N ASN A 390 -13.51 -13.72 -1.84
CA ASN A 390 -12.66 -14.52 -0.97
C ASN A 390 -12.68 -13.97 0.47
N LEU A 391 -13.75 -13.27 0.85
CA LEU A 391 -13.83 -12.57 2.13
C LEU A 391 -13.65 -13.53 3.31
N VAL A 392 -14.18 -14.75 3.20
CA VAL A 392 -14.12 -15.83 4.20
C VAL A 392 -13.37 -17.05 3.67
N ALA A 393 -12.53 -16.88 2.65
CA ALA A 393 -11.77 -17.98 2.05
C ALA A 393 -10.82 -18.62 3.07
N GLU A 394 -10.70 -19.95 3.00
CA GLU A 394 -9.72 -20.71 3.76
C GLU A 394 -8.59 -21.20 2.87
N GLU A 395 -7.35 -20.99 3.31
CA GLU A 395 -6.16 -21.51 2.66
C GLU A 395 -5.73 -22.85 3.28
N LYS A 396 -4.93 -23.61 2.52
CA LYS A 396 -4.35 -24.88 3.01
C LYS A 396 -3.36 -24.66 4.16
N TRP A 397 -2.83 -23.45 4.27
CA TRP A 397 -1.95 -23.00 5.34
C TRP A 397 -2.64 -21.90 6.16
N LYS A 398 -2.17 -21.63 7.36
CA LYS A 398 -2.76 -20.61 8.25
C LYS A 398 -1.70 -19.70 8.84
N PHE A 399 -2.13 -18.50 9.23
CA PHE A 399 -1.32 -17.58 10.03
C PHE A 399 -1.43 -17.93 11.52
N ARG A 400 -0.32 -17.84 12.26
CA ARG A 400 -0.30 -17.87 13.72
C ARG A 400 0.73 -16.91 14.28
N LEU A 401 0.63 -16.64 15.57
CA LEU A 401 1.68 -15.94 16.31
C LEU A 401 2.74 -16.95 16.73
N GLY A 402 3.99 -16.70 16.32
CA GLY A 402 5.13 -17.51 16.68
C GLY A 402 5.71 -17.12 18.05
N PRO A 403 6.89 -17.68 18.40
CA PRO A 403 7.54 -17.48 19.70
C PRO A 403 7.87 -16.02 20.02
N ASN A 404 8.19 -15.20 19.01
CA ASN A 404 8.52 -13.78 19.21
C ASN A 404 7.30 -12.88 19.07
N GLN A 405 6.08 -13.45 19.11
CA GLN A 405 4.82 -12.71 18.96
C GLN A 405 4.64 -12.02 17.60
N LEU A 406 5.41 -12.48 16.60
CA LEU A 406 5.30 -12.09 15.20
C LEU A 406 4.51 -13.14 14.43
N VAL A 407 4.09 -12.80 13.22
CA VAL A 407 3.27 -13.69 12.40
C VAL A 407 4.16 -14.67 11.63
N GLU A 408 3.82 -15.95 11.69
CA GLU A 408 4.40 -17.00 10.84
C GLU A 408 3.31 -17.78 10.10
N ILE A 409 3.69 -18.45 9.01
CA ILE A 409 2.78 -19.30 8.23
C ILE A 409 3.08 -20.76 8.55
N TYR A 410 2.04 -21.51 8.93
CA TYR A 410 2.15 -22.91 9.32
C TYR A 410 1.21 -23.80 8.49
N SER A 411 1.60 -25.06 8.29
CA SER A 411 0.75 -26.05 7.63
C SER A 411 -0.44 -26.39 8.53
N SER A 412 -1.66 -26.27 8.01
CA SER A 412 -2.87 -26.64 8.75
C SER A 412 -3.13 -28.12 8.55
N ASP A 413 -3.22 -28.89 9.64
CA ASP A 413 -3.75 -30.24 9.58
C ASP A 413 -5.25 -30.14 9.27
N VAL A 414 -5.63 -30.54 8.06
CA VAL A 414 -7.01 -30.42 7.51
C VAL A 414 -8.01 -31.16 8.41
N ASN A 415 -7.55 -32.16 9.17
CA ASN A 415 -8.35 -33.03 10.02
C ASN A 415 -8.82 -32.40 11.35
N ALA A 416 -8.37 -31.19 11.71
CA ALA A 416 -8.78 -30.55 12.96
C ALA A 416 -10.22 -30.01 12.94
N PHE A 417 -10.74 -29.66 11.76
CA PHE A 417 -12.09 -29.08 11.59
C PHE A 417 -13.22 -30.13 11.54
N GLU A 418 -12.89 -31.40 11.34
CA GLU A 418 -13.87 -32.49 11.26
C GLU A 418 -14.50 -32.85 12.62
N ARG A 419 -13.98 -32.33 13.74
CA ARG A 419 -14.48 -32.62 15.09
C ARG A 419 -15.38 -31.54 15.70
N ILE A 420 -15.72 -30.50 14.94
CA ILE A 420 -16.53 -29.38 15.42
C ILE A 420 -17.99 -29.60 15.01
N ASP A 421 -18.89 -29.48 15.98
CA ASP A 421 -20.34 -29.52 15.81
C ASP A 421 -20.85 -28.48 14.79
N ALA A 422 -21.93 -28.79 14.08
CA ALA A 422 -22.44 -27.97 12.97
C ALA A 422 -22.81 -26.54 13.43
N GLU A 423 -23.45 -26.41 14.59
CA GLU A 423 -23.81 -25.10 15.17
C GLU A 423 -22.58 -24.23 15.46
N LYS A 424 -21.51 -24.84 15.98
CA LYS A 424 -20.26 -24.13 16.26
C LYS A 424 -19.57 -23.68 14.97
N LYS A 425 -19.67 -24.44 13.88
CA LYS A 425 -19.14 -24.04 12.57
C LYS A 425 -19.86 -22.81 12.03
N VAL A 426 -21.19 -22.78 12.12
CA VAL A 426 -22.00 -21.61 11.72
C VAL A 426 -21.65 -20.39 12.56
N LEU A 427 -21.54 -20.53 13.88
CA LEU A 427 -21.16 -19.41 14.75
C LEU A 427 -19.75 -18.88 14.44
N LEU A 428 -18.78 -19.77 14.21
CA LEU A 428 -17.42 -19.40 13.82
C LEU A 428 -17.40 -18.68 12.46
N PHE A 429 -18.22 -19.16 11.51
CA PHE A 429 -18.39 -18.53 10.21
C PHE A 429 -18.95 -17.11 10.34
N MET A 430 -20.06 -16.91 11.07
CA MET A 430 -20.66 -15.58 11.28
C MET A 430 -19.67 -14.62 11.93
N THR A 431 -18.93 -15.09 12.94
CA THR A 431 -17.91 -14.28 13.61
C THR A 431 -16.76 -13.91 12.66
N LEU A 432 -16.35 -14.84 11.78
CA LEU A 432 -15.33 -14.57 10.78
C LEU A 432 -15.83 -13.56 9.74
N LEU A 433 -17.06 -13.74 9.26
CA LEU A 433 -17.72 -12.86 8.30
C LEU A 433 -17.78 -11.42 8.82
N ASP A 434 -18.29 -11.20 10.03
CA ASP A 434 -18.41 -9.86 10.61
C ASP A 434 -17.04 -9.18 10.78
N ASN A 435 -16.03 -9.92 11.26
CA ASN A 435 -14.67 -9.39 11.41
C ASN A 435 -14.05 -9.00 10.05
N ASN A 436 -14.24 -9.82 9.03
CA ASN A 436 -13.67 -9.60 7.71
C ASN A 436 -14.44 -8.50 6.95
N CYS A 437 -15.76 -8.40 7.11
CA CYS A 437 -16.55 -7.25 6.65
C CYS A 437 -16.03 -5.95 7.29
N SER A 438 -15.83 -5.93 8.62
CA SER A 438 -15.28 -4.75 9.31
C SER A 438 -13.86 -4.38 8.82
N ALA A 439 -13.02 -5.39 8.53
CA ALA A 439 -11.72 -5.17 7.92
C ALA A 439 -11.83 -4.57 6.51
N PHE A 440 -12.80 -5.03 5.73
CA PHE A 440 -13.02 -4.61 4.34
C PHE A 440 -13.52 -3.18 4.28
N ILE A 441 -14.52 -2.85 5.10
CA ILE A 441 -15.03 -1.49 5.23
C ILE A 441 -13.93 -0.52 5.63
N ALA A 442 -13.08 -0.88 6.60
CA ALA A 442 -11.95 -0.05 7.01
C ALA A 442 -10.93 0.17 5.87
N LEU A 443 -10.71 -0.83 5.01
CA LEU A 443 -9.86 -0.71 3.81
C LEU A 443 -10.49 0.24 2.79
N VAL A 444 -11.75 0.00 2.42
CA VAL A 444 -12.48 0.77 1.39
C VAL A 444 -12.71 2.22 1.83
N GLU A 445 -12.82 2.49 3.13
CA GLU A 445 -12.99 3.85 3.68
C GLU A 445 -11.82 4.79 3.32
N GLN A 446 -10.63 4.24 3.09
CA GLN A 446 -9.42 5.00 2.70
C GLN A 446 -9.25 5.14 1.18
N LEU A 447 -10.17 4.60 0.38
CA LEU A 447 -10.12 4.69 -1.09
C LEU A 447 -11.00 5.84 -1.61
N ASP A 448 -10.77 6.21 -2.88
CA ASP A 448 -11.54 7.24 -3.57
C ASP A 448 -13.03 6.88 -3.70
N ASP A 449 -13.88 7.89 -3.57
CA ASP A 449 -15.35 7.71 -3.54
C ASP A 449 -15.90 7.01 -4.78
N ASN A 450 -15.31 7.25 -5.96
CA ASN A 450 -15.69 6.58 -7.20
C ASN A 450 -15.48 5.06 -7.13
N ILE A 451 -14.40 4.60 -6.51
CA ILE A 451 -14.09 3.17 -6.36
C ILE A 451 -15.09 2.54 -5.39
N VAL A 452 -15.40 3.23 -4.28
CA VAL A 452 -16.41 2.78 -3.31
C VAL A 452 -17.75 2.57 -4.00
N LYS A 453 -18.19 3.57 -4.78
CA LYS A 453 -19.44 3.53 -5.55
C LYS A 453 -19.45 2.38 -6.55
N LYS A 454 -18.42 2.27 -7.41
CA LYS A 454 -18.34 1.21 -8.42
C LYS A 454 -18.28 -0.19 -7.80
N THR A 455 -17.57 -0.36 -6.68
CA THR A 455 -17.53 -1.63 -5.95
C THR A 455 -18.91 -1.99 -5.39
N PHE A 456 -19.61 -1.02 -4.78
CA PHE A 456 -20.98 -1.24 -4.30
C PHE A 456 -21.93 -1.62 -5.44
N VAL A 457 -21.83 -0.93 -6.58
CA VAL A 457 -22.62 -1.21 -7.79
C VAL A 457 -22.30 -2.60 -8.37
N SER A 458 -21.04 -3.01 -8.40
CA SER A 458 -20.60 -4.34 -8.84
C SER A 458 -21.20 -5.43 -7.97
N LEU A 459 -21.09 -5.29 -6.64
CA LEU A 459 -21.67 -6.21 -5.66
C LEU A 459 -23.19 -6.32 -5.79
N LEU A 460 -23.89 -5.19 -5.91
CA LEU A 460 -25.36 -5.20 -6.03
C LEU A 460 -25.80 -5.85 -7.35
N SER A 461 -25.13 -5.52 -8.46
CA SER A 461 -25.42 -6.12 -9.77
C SER A 461 -25.22 -7.64 -9.73
N LYS A 462 -24.09 -8.09 -9.18
CA LYS A 462 -23.75 -9.51 -9.09
C LYS A 462 -24.73 -10.28 -8.20
N TRP A 463 -25.09 -9.72 -7.04
CA TRP A 463 -26.05 -10.34 -6.14
C TRP A 463 -27.43 -10.48 -6.81
N VAL A 464 -27.91 -9.44 -7.50
CA VAL A 464 -29.16 -9.50 -8.27
C VAL A 464 -29.09 -10.53 -9.40
N ASP A 465 -27.97 -10.60 -10.12
CA ASP A 465 -27.79 -11.57 -11.19
C ASP A 465 -27.77 -13.02 -10.65
N SER A 466 -27.16 -13.27 -9.48
CA SER A 466 -27.16 -14.60 -8.83
C SER A 466 -28.55 -15.10 -8.43
N GLN A 467 -29.50 -14.19 -8.20
CA GLN A 467 -30.88 -14.57 -7.88
C GLN A 467 -31.65 -15.08 -9.11
N LYS A 468 -31.16 -14.85 -10.33
CA LYS A 468 -31.79 -15.33 -11.57
C LYS A 468 -31.54 -16.81 -11.82
N ASP A 469 -30.38 -17.30 -11.39
CA ASP A 469 -29.91 -18.66 -11.61
C ASP A 469 -30.28 -19.61 -10.45
N ALA A 470 -31.24 -19.23 -9.60
CA ALA A 470 -31.74 -19.98 -8.45
C ALA A 470 -32.34 -21.37 -8.77
N GLN A 471 -32.38 -21.77 -10.05
CA GLN A 471 -32.70 -23.14 -10.46
C GLN A 471 -31.46 -24.05 -10.59
N SER A 472 -30.25 -23.52 -10.43
CA SER A 472 -29.03 -24.32 -10.38
C SER A 472 -28.73 -24.77 -8.95
N LEU A 473 -28.75 -26.09 -8.72
CA LEU A 473 -28.53 -26.75 -7.43
C LEU A 473 -27.10 -26.59 -6.86
N ASP A 474 -26.24 -25.77 -7.46
CA ASP A 474 -24.81 -25.66 -7.17
C ASP A 474 -24.40 -24.35 -6.45
N GLU A 475 -25.33 -23.40 -6.19
CA GLU A 475 -24.97 -22.14 -5.54
C GLU A 475 -24.83 -22.29 -4.01
N ASN A 476 -23.64 -21.99 -3.49
CA ASN A 476 -23.32 -22.02 -2.06
C ASN A 476 -24.07 -20.90 -1.28
N PRO A 477 -25.01 -21.24 -0.37
CA PRO A 477 -25.80 -20.26 0.38
C PRO A 477 -24.96 -19.27 1.19
N PHE A 478 -23.76 -19.67 1.63
CA PHE A 478 -22.85 -18.81 2.38
C PHE A 478 -22.31 -17.64 1.55
N MET A 479 -22.18 -17.79 0.22
CA MET A 479 -21.73 -16.69 -0.65
C MET A 479 -22.79 -15.60 -0.78
N LYS A 480 -24.08 -15.97 -0.82
CA LYS A 480 -25.19 -15.01 -0.82
C LYS A 480 -25.20 -14.18 0.46
N LEU A 481 -24.92 -14.82 1.60
CA LEU A 481 -24.82 -14.13 2.87
C LEU A 481 -23.62 -13.17 2.94
N VAL A 482 -22.48 -13.54 2.34
CA VAL A 482 -21.31 -12.64 2.23
C VAL A 482 -21.67 -11.37 1.45
N ASP A 483 -22.28 -11.52 0.27
CA ASP A 483 -22.65 -10.40 -0.58
C ASP A 483 -23.68 -9.49 0.12
N LEU A 484 -24.72 -10.07 0.74
CA LEU A 484 -25.73 -9.32 1.48
C LEU A 484 -25.13 -8.56 2.67
N ARG A 485 -24.26 -9.20 3.44
CA ARG A 485 -23.59 -8.58 4.60
C ARG A 485 -22.64 -7.46 4.19
N LEU A 486 -21.96 -7.60 3.04
CA LEU A 486 -21.13 -6.53 2.48
C LEU A 486 -21.99 -5.35 2.00
N LEU A 487 -23.09 -5.62 1.29
CA LEU A 487 -24.02 -4.59 0.83
C LEU A 487 -24.63 -3.81 2.00
N GLU A 488 -25.10 -4.50 3.04
CA GLU A 488 -25.63 -3.88 4.26
C GLU A 488 -24.58 -2.97 4.92
N ASN A 489 -23.37 -3.49 5.15
CA ASN A 489 -22.31 -2.74 5.82
C ASN A 489 -21.81 -1.54 4.98
N MET A 490 -21.68 -1.70 3.66
CA MET A 490 -21.29 -0.61 2.77
C MET A 490 -22.39 0.45 2.67
N GLY A 491 -23.66 0.04 2.52
CA GLY A 491 -24.80 0.95 2.46
C GLY A 491 -24.93 1.79 3.73
N ASN A 492 -24.79 1.15 4.90
CA ASN A 492 -24.84 1.84 6.19
C ASN A 492 -23.66 2.78 6.42
N LYS A 493 -22.43 2.35 6.10
CA LYS A 493 -21.22 3.14 6.37
C LYS A 493 -21.01 4.28 5.37
N PHE A 494 -21.33 4.08 4.10
CA PHE A 494 -21.02 5.01 3.00
C PHE A 494 -22.23 5.74 2.44
N LYS A 495 -23.36 5.77 3.18
CA LYS A 495 -24.61 6.44 2.76
C LYS A 495 -24.40 7.84 2.17
N ASP A 496 -23.57 8.67 2.80
CA ASP A 496 -23.34 10.07 2.41
C ASP A 496 -22.50 10.16 1.13
N ARG A 497 -21.60 9.20 0.90
CA ARG A 497 -20.79 9.12 -0.32
C ARG A 497 -21.64 8.61 -1.49
N LEU A 498 -22.51 7.64 -1.22
CA LEU A 498 -23.42 7.06 -2.20
C LEU A 498 -24.48 8.07 -2.66
N SER A 499 -25.03 8.91 -1.76
CA SER A 499 -26.05 9.91 -2.11
C SER A 499 -25.55 11.03 -3.02
N GLN A 500 -24.24 11.34 -3.03
CA GLN A 500 -23.66 12.42 -3.83
C GLN A 500 -23.66 12.19 -5.36
N THR A 501 -23.92 10.96 -5.82
CA THR A 501 -24.07 10.64 -7.26
C THR A 501 -25.36 9.84 -7.46
N PRO A 502 -26.51 10.49 -7.32
CA PRO A 502 -27.81 9.82 -7.32
C PRO A 502 -28.10 9.13 -8.66
N LEU A 503 -27.63 9.69 -9.78
CA LEU A 503 -27.88 9.16 -11.13
C LEU A 503 -27.43 7.70 -11.30
N ASP A 504 -26.19 7.38 -10.92
CA ASP A 504 -25.60 6.06 -11.14
C ASP A 504 -26.35 4.98 -10.35
N ILE A 505 -26.74 5.30 -9.12
CA ILE A 505 -27.48 4.36 -8.27
C ILE A 505 -28.93 4.25 -8.73
N LEU A 506 -29.55 5.35 -9.18
CA LEU A 506 -30.90 5.32 -9.76
C LEU A 506 -30.94 4.48 -11.04
N GLN A 507 -29.98 4.62 -11.96
CA GLN A 507 -29.88 3.80 -13.17
C GLN A 507 -29.74 2.32 -12.83
N LEU A 508 -29.02 2.01 -11.75
CA LEU A 508 -28.88 0.65 -11.26
C LEU A 508 -30.18 0.13 -10.65
N VAL A 509 -30.84 0.88 -9.78
CA VAL A 509 -32.16 0.53 -9.23
C VAL A 509 -33.17 0.31 -10.36
N GLN A 510 -33.18 1.17 -11.38
CA GLN A 510 -33.99 1.00 -12.58
C GLN A 510 -33.66 -0.31 -13.32
N LYS A 511 -32.37 -0.63 -13.49
CA LYS A 511 -31.92 -1.89 -14.12
C LYS A 511 -32.38 -3.11 -13.32
N VAL A 512 -32.34 -3.05 -11.99
CA VAL A 512 -32.77 -4.14 -11.10
C VAL A 512 -34.29 -4.31 -11.11
N LEU A 513 -35.06 -3.23 -10.92
CA LEU A 513 -36.53 -3.26 -10.94
C LEU A 513 -37.10 -3.57 -12.34
N GLY A 514 -36.38 -3.18 -13.40
CA GLY A 514 -36.75 -3.38 -14.80
C GLY A 514 -36.64 -4.82 -15.29
N GLN A 515 -35.89 -5.67 -14.58
CA GLN A 515 -35.76 -7.09 -14.92
C GLN A 515 -37.08 -7.85 -14.69
N LYS A 516 -37.37 -8.82 -15.54
CA LYS A 516 -38.58 -9.65 -15.42
C LYS A 516 -38.41 -10.60 -14.23
N THR A 517 -39.04 -10.32 -13.11
CA THR A 517 -39.55 -11.41 -12.27
C THR A 517 -40.57 -12.14 -13.12
N THR A 518 -40.24 -13.32 -13.61
CA THR A 518 -41.22 -14.23 -14.22
C THR A 518 -42.17 -14.67 -13.12
N THR A 519 -43.19 -13.86 -12.86
CA THR A 519 -44.43 -14.32 -12.26
C THR A 519 -45.00 -15.34 -13.23
N ILE A 520 -44.90 -16.61 -12.86
CA ILE A 520 -45.69 -17.68 -13.47
C ILE A 520 -47.14 -17.31 -13.15
N SER A 521 -47.84 -16.77 -14.14
CA SER A 521 -49.27 -16.55 -14.07
C SER A 521 -49.88 -16.94 -15.41
N GLY A 522 -50.35 -18.19 -15.42
CA GLY A 522 -51.54 -18.65 -16.13
C GLY A 522 -51.61 -18.42 -17.63
N SER A 523 -51.18 -19.41 -18.40
CA SER A 523 -51.89 -19.81 -19.63
C SER A 523 -51.64 -21.28 -19.94
N ASN A 524 -52.76 -21.97 -20.17
CA ASN A 524 -52.89 -23.41 -20.45
C ASN A 524 -52.01 -23.90 -21.60
N ASP A 525 -51.25 -24.97 -21.33
CA ASP A 525 -51.07 -26.19 -22.14
C ASP A 525 -49.65 -26.71 -21.93
N ILE A 526 -49.50 -27.77 -21.13
CA ILE A 526 -48.52 -28.85 -21.34
C ILE A 526 -49.05 -30.10 -20.62
N VAL A 527 -49.11 -31.18 -21.39
CA VAL A 527 -49.63 -32.50 -21.05
C VAL A 527 -48.77 -33.13 -19.95
N ILE A 528 -49.41 -33.49 -18.83
CA ILE A 528 -48.80 -34.27 -17.75
C ILE A 528 -48.71 -35.73 -18.21
N ALA A 529 -47.49 -36.24 -18.33
CA ALA A 529 -47.23 -37.67 -18.32
C ALA A 529 -47.15 -38.12 -16.85
N GLU A 530 -47.94 -39.12 -16.51
CA GLU A 530 -48.06 -39.75 -15.20
C GLU A 530 -46.73 -40.32 -14.70
N SER A 531 -46.36 -40.01 -13.46
CA SER A 531 -45.58 -40.90 -12.60
C SER A 531 -45.92 -40.64 -11.14
N ASP A 532 -46.43 -41.69 -10.50
CA ASP A 532 -47.01 -41.77 -9.17
C ASP A 532 -46.04 -41.47 -7.99
N ASP A 533 -46.68 -41.05 -6.89
CA ASP A 533 -46.33 -41.22 -5.47
C ASP A 533 -45.01 -40.65 -4.92
N ILE A 534 -45.07 -39.47 -4.27
CA ILE A 534 -44.64 -39.27 -2.85
C ILE A 534 -45.50 -38.15 -2.22
N ASP A 535 -46.26 -38.52 -1.21
CA ASP A 535 -46.97 -37.66 -0.26
C ASP A 535 -45.96 -37.19 0.81
N SER A 536 -45.74 -35.88 0.92
CA SER A 536 -45.08 -35.26 2.09
C SER A 536 -45.45 -33.78 2.14
N ASP A 537 -46.45 -33.51 2.97
CA ASP A 537 -46.78 -32.22 3.57
C ASP A 537 -45.56 -31.72 4.38
N ASP A 538 -44.86 -30.71 3.88
CA ASP A 538 -44.07 -29.79 4.70
C ASP A 538 -44.05 -28.44 3.97
N GLU A 539 -44.72 -27.46 4.59
CA GLU A 539 -44.69 -26.05 4.20
C GLU A 539 -43.28 -25.50 4.48
N ASP A 540 -42.34 -25.70 3.56
CA ASP A 540 -41.14 -24.89 3.51
C ASP A 540 -41.51 -23.55 2.82
N GLU A 541 -41.59 -22.49 3.63
CA GLU A 541 -41.60 -21.10 3.20
C GLU A 541 -40.41 -20.87 2.26
N THR A 542 -40.67 -20.97 0.96
CA THR A 542 -39.72 -20.55 -0.07
C THR A 542 -39.51 -19.05 0.09
N GLU A 543 -38.33 -18.64 0.58
CA GLU A 543 -37.88 -17.25 0.65
C GLU A 543 -38.14 -16.58 -0.71
N SER A 544 -39.19 -15.76 -0.73
CA SER A 544 -39.76 -15.27 -1.98
C SER A 544 -38.89 -14.18 -2.62
N PRO A 545 -38.98 -13.96 -3.94
CA PRO A 545 -38.37 -12.83 -4.65
C PRO A 545 -38.67 -11.42 -4.09
N HIS A 546 -39.52 -11.31 -3.06
CA HIS A 546 -39.90 -10.07 -2.42
C HIS A 546 -38.80 -9.47 -1.52
N GLU A 547 -37.88 -10.26 -0.95
CA GLU A 547 -36.80 -9.71 -0.09
C GLU A 547 -35.79 -8.85 -0.87
N VAL A 548 -35.41 -9.30 -2.08
CA VAL A 548 -34.54 -8.56 -3.02
C VAL A 548 -35.15 -7.21 -3.36
N VAL A 549 -36.44 -7.21 -3.64
CA VAL A 549 -37.19 -5.99 -3.94
C VAL A 549 -37.18 -5.08 -2.72
N ASN A 550 -37.41 -5.60 -1.52
CA ASN A 550 -37.42 -4.77 -0.31
C ASN A 550 -36.07 -4.09 -0.03
N VAL A 551 -34.93 -4.78 -0.18
CA VAL A 551 -33.59 -4.17 -0.02
C VAL A 551 -33.35 -3.06 -1.05
N VAL A 552 -33.74 -3.30 -2.31
CA VAL A 552 -33.60 -2.33 -3.40
C VAL A 552 -34.53 -1.12 -3.19
N LEU A 553 -35.73 -1.36 -2.64
CA LEU A 553 -36.68 -0.30 -2.28
C LEU A 553 -36.18 0.51 -1.08
N GLU A 554 -35.58 -0.11 -0.06
CA GLU A 554 -34.94 0.58 1.06
C GLU A 554 -33.78 1.47 0.58
N LEU A 555 -32.93 0.96 -0.31
CA LEU A 555 -31.85 1.72 -0.93
C LEU A 555 -32.38 2.91 -1.75
N LEU A 556 -33.37 2.67 -2.63
CA LEU A 556 -34.04 3.72 -3.41
C LEU A 556 -34.63 4.79 -2.48
N SER A 557 -35.22 4.37 -1.37
CA SER A 557 -35.81 5.28 -0.41
C SER A 557 -34.78 6.11 0.34
N ALA A 558 -33.65 5.51 0.72
CA ALA A 558 -32.53 6.22 1.34
C ALA A 558 -31.97 7.29 0.39
N ILE A 559 -31.77 6.95 -0.89
CA ILE A 559 -31.29 7.89 -1.90
C ILE A 559 -32.28 9.05 -2.06
N ILE A 560 -33.57 8.77 -2.21
CA ILE A 560 -34.61 9.80 -2.37
C ILE A 560 -34.77 10.67 -1.12
N SER A 561 -34.42 10.15 0.06
CA SER A 561 -34.52 10.88 1.34
C SER A 561 -33.34 11.79 1.60
N GLU A 562 -32.14 11.38 1.22
CA GLU A 562 -30.90 12.08 1.53
C GLU A 562 -30.42 12.98 0.38
N THR A 563 -30.87 12.76 -0.87
CA THR A 563 -30.50 13.60 -2.02
C THR A 563 -31.30 14.91 -2.03
N GLN A 564 -30.60 16.04 -2.12
CA GLN A 564 -31.30 17.32 -2.20
C GLN A 564 -31.97 17.50 -3.57
N PRO A 565 -33.15 18.16 -3.66
CA PRO A 565 -33.83 18.39 -4.95
C PRO A 565 -32.98 19.11 -6.01
N ALA A 566 -31.98 19.90 -5.58
CA ALA A 566 -31.03 20.59 -6.45
C ALA A 566 -29.98 19.66 -7.09
N GLU A 567 -29.75 18.48 -6.51
CA GLU A 567 -28.79 17.46 -6.98
C GLU A 567 -29.44 16.44 -7.93
N LEU A 568 -30.79 16.42 -7.99
CA LEU A 568 -31.57 15.63 -8.93
C LEU A 568 -31.72 16.39 -10.26
N ASP A 569 -30.70 16.28 -11.10
CA ASP A 569 -30.68 16.85 -12.44
C ASP A 569 -31.74 16.22 -13.37
N GLU A 570 -31.88 16.77 -14.58
CA GLU A 570 -32.85 16.31 -15.57
C GLU A 570 -32.70 14.81 -15.88
N THR A 571 -31.47 14.31 -15.91
CA THR A 571 -31.18 12.89 -16.18
C THR A 571 -31.68 11.99 -15.05
N CYS A 572 -31.46 12.38 -13.79
CA CYS A 572 -31.97 11.67 -12.62
C CYS A 572 -33.50 11.60 -12.64
N ARG A 573 -34.17 12.68 -13.07
CA ARG A 573 -35.63 12.75 -13.16
C ARG A 573 -36.21 11.84 -14.22
N VAL A 574 -35.57 11.73 -15.39
CA VAL A 574 -35.96 10.75 -16.41
C VAL A 574 -35.90 9.33 -15.87
N VAL A 575 -34.79 8.98 -15.19
CA VAL A 575 -34.62 7.66 -14.57
C VAL A 575 -35.66 7.41 -13.46
N LEU A 576 -35.93 8.41 -12.62
CA LEU A 576 -36.97 8.36 -11.60
C LEU A 576 -38.37 8.16 -12.20
N ALA A 577 -38.68 8.80 -13.33
CA ALA A 577 -39.96 8.61 -14.03
C ALA A 577 -40.13 7.17 -14.50
N ASP A 578 -39.07 6.57 -15.04
CA ASP A 578 -39.07 5.16 -15.44
C ASP A 578 -39.18 4.20 -14.25
N ILE A 579 -38.48 4.50 -13.14
CA ILE A 579 -38.60 3.75 -11.89
C ILE A 579 -40.05 3.84 -11.36
N ARG A 580 -40.65 5.02 -11.31
CA ARG A 580 -42.05 5.23 -10.88
C ARG A 580 -43.01 4.40 -11.71
N LYS A 581 -42.82 4.39 -13.03
CA LYS A 581 -43.62 3.56 -13.94
C LYS A 581 -43.47 2.08 -13.60
N THR A 582 -42.24 1.62 -13.43
CA THR A 582 -41.92 0.22 -13.10
C THR A 582 -42.54 -0.21 -11.76
N LEU A 583 -42.44 0.64 -10.72
CA LEU A 583 -43.05 0.39 -9.42
C LEU A 583 -44.57 0.33 -9.49
N SER A 584 -45.20 1.22 -10.28
CA SER A 584 -46.65 1.28 -10.42
C SER A 584 -47.24 0.14 -11.26
N GLU A 585 -46.48 -0.39 -12.23
CA GLU A 585 -46.92 -1.45 -13.14
C GLU A 585 -46.61 -2.86 -12.62
N LYS A 586 -45.43 -3.06 -12.01
CA LYS A 586 -44.95 -4.40 -11.62
C LYS A 586 -44.98 -4.70 -10.12
N TYR A 587 -44.97 -3.66 -9.29
CA TYR A 587 -44.87 -3.78 -7.83
C TYR A 587 -46.04 -3.09 -7.12
N ASN A 588 -47.18 -2.99 -7.80
CA ASN A 588 -48.41 -2.44 -7.28
C ASN A 588 -48.91 -3.19 -6.03
N ASP A 589 -48.59 -4.47 -5.87
CA ASP A 589 -49.02 -5.25 -4.69
C ASP A 589 -48.11 -5.03 -3.46
N ASN A 590 -46.92 -4.43 -3.62
CA ASN A 590 -46.00 -4.12 -2.52
C ASN A 590 -46.27 -2.71 -1.96
N LYS A 591 -46.62 -2.60 -0.68
CA LYS A 591 -46.87 -1.32 0.01
C LYS A 591 -45.67 -0.36 -0.04
N ALA A 592 -44.45 -0.87 0.09
CA ALA A 592 -43.24 -0.05 -0.02
C ALA A 592 -43.06 0.47 -1.46
N GLY A 593 -43.37 -0.35 -2.47
CA GLY A 593 -43.36 0.03 -3.88
C GLY A 593 -44.37 1.13 -4.21
N GLN A 594 -45.61 1.01 -3.70
CA GLN A 594 -46.65 2.04 -3.85
C GLN A 594 -46.26 3.38 -3.19
N SER A 595 -45.72 3.32 -1.96
CA SER A 595 -45.25 4.50 -1.23
C SER A 595 -44.16 5.24 -2.02
N LEU A 596 -43.15 4.49 -2.50
CA LEU A 596 -42.06 5.02 -3.29
C LEU A 596 -42.50 5.59 -4.64
N ALA A 597 -43.40 4.91 -5.35
CA ALA A 597 -43.96 5.43 -6.61
C ALA A 597 -44.69 6.77 -6.42
N THR A 598 -45.45 6.89 -5.32
CA THR A 598 -46.16 8.12 -4.96
C THR A 598 -45.17 9.25 -4.66
N ARG A 599 -44.13 8.95 -3.87
CA ARG A 599 -43.11 9.92 -3.48
C ARG A 599 -42.25 10.40 -4.64
N ILE A 600 -41.88 9.50 -5.55
CA ILE A 600 -41.21 9.86 -6.81
C ILE A 600 -42.12 10.76 -7.64
N GLY A 601 -43.44 10.48 -7.66
CA GLY A 601 -44.41 11.34 -8.33
C GLY A 601 -44.39 12.78 -7.83
N LEU A 602 -44.38 12.98 -6.50
CA LEU A 602 -44.28 14.31 -5.89
C LEU A 602 -42.98 15.04 -6.28
N ILE A 603 -41.86 14.33 -6.36
CA ILE A 603 -40.56 14.90 -6.73
C ILE A 603 -40.55 15.33 -8.20
N LEU A 604 -41.16 14.53 -9.09
CA LEU A 604 -41.27 14.87 -10.51
C LEU A 604 -42.27 16.02 -10.75
N GLU A 605 -43.29 16.16 -9.91
CA GLU A 605 -44.27 17.25 -9.96
C GLU A 605 -43.72 18.61 -9.45
N GLU A 606 -42.61 18.61 -8.69
CA GLU A 606 -41.91 19.81 -8.18
C GLU A 606 -41.24 20.65 -9.29
N GLU A 607 -41.33 20.28 -10.57
CA GLU A 607 -40.89 21.10 -11.72
C GLU A 607 -41.54 22.49 -11.80
N LYS A 608 -42.74 22.66 -11.24
CA LYS A 608 -43.39 23.97 -11.16
C LYS A 608 -42.88 24.72 -9.95
N ALA A 609 -42.17 25.84 -10.16
CA ALA A 609 -41.84 26.77 -9.10
C ALA A 609 -43.10 27.06 -8.27
N PRO A 610 -43.03 27.00 -6.92
CA PRO A 610 -44.19 27.25 -6.08
C PRO A 610 -44.69 28.69 -6.32
N ASP A 611 -45.95 28.82 -6.71
CA ASP A 611 -46.56 30.12 -7.01
C ASP A 611 -46.71 31.01 -5.77
N SER A 612 -46.55 30.44 -4.56
CA SER A 612 -46.61 31.13 -3.27
C SER A 612 -45.91 30.36 -2.15
N GLU A 613 -45.60 31.05 -1.05
CA GLU A 613 -45.12 30.43 0.19
C GLU A 613 -46.15 29.43 0.78
N LEU A 614 -47.44 29.71 0.61
CA LEU A 614 -48.53 28.80 0.99
C LEU A 614 -48.53 27.50 0.16
N GLU A 615 -48.20 27.58 -1.14
CA GLU A 615 -48.01 26.40 -1.99
C GLU A 615 -46.82 25.55 -1.51
N LEU A 616 -45.73 26.20 -1.09
CA LEU A 616 -44.56 25.52 -0.53
C LEU A 616 -44.92 24.75 0.75
N GLU A 617 -45.64 25.39 1.67
CA GLU A 617 -46.13 24.78 2.91
C GLU A 617 -47.10 23.61 2.63
N LYS A 618 -47.98 23.73 1.62
CA LYS A 618 -48.89 22.65 1.20
C LYS A 618 -48.16 21.43 0.65
N ARG A 619 -47.10 21.65 -0.14
CA ARG A 619 -46.25 20.57 -0.65
C ARG A 619 -45.49 19.89 0.49
N ALA A 620 -44.93 20.68 1.42
CA ALA A 620 -44.26 20.15 2.61
C ALA A 620 -45.22 19.32 3.50
N PHE A 621 -46.46 19.79 3.71
CA PHE A 621 -47.48 19.07 4.45
C PHE A 621 -47.83 17.73 3.77
N THR A 622 -48.05 17.76 2.45
CA THR A 622 -48.35 16.54 1.66
C THR A 622 -47.22 15.53 1.79
N ARG A 623 -45.96 15.98 1.64
CA ARG A 623 -44.77 15.13 1.82
C ARG A 623 -44.68 14.52 3.22
N ALA A 624 -44.99 15.31 4.24
CA ALA A 624 -44.94 14.86 5.62
C ALA A 624 -45.98 13.74 5.88
N ILE A 625 -47.20 13.89 5.35
CA ILE A 625 -48.26 12.87 5.45
C ILE A 625 -47.92 11.62 4.63
N THR A 626 -47.35 11.77 3.42
CA THR A 626 -46.91 10.62 2.62
C THR A 626 -45.82 9.83 3.35
N ASN A 627 -44.81 10.51 3.89
CA ASN A 627 -43.72 9.87 4.64
C ASN A 627 -44.21 9.16 5.91
N LEU A 628 -45.23 9.70 6.58
CA LEU A 628 -45.76 9.11 7.80
C LEU A 628 -46.48 7.78 7.56
N ASN A 629 -47.03 7.58 6.36
CA ASN A 629 -47.70 6.33 5.96
C ASN A 629 -46.72 5.30 5.37
N ASP A 630 -45.41 5.58 5.38
CA ASP A 630 -44.39 4.71 4.83
C ASP A 630 -44.14 3.48 5.73
N PRO A 631 -43.96 2.27 5.16
CA PRO A 631 -43.64 1.09 5.96
C PRO A 631 -42.29 1.18 6.69
N LEU A 632 -41.33 2.00 6.23
CA LEU A 632 -40.00 2.11 6.81
C LEU A 632 -39.95 3.14 7.95
N VAL A 633 -39.44 2.70 9.11
CA VAL A 633 -39.32 3.49 10.34
C VAL A 633 -38.58 4.83 10.13
N PRO A 634 -37.40 4.89 9.49
CA PRO A 634 -36.67 6.15 9.35
C PRO A 634 -37.45 7.22 8.57
N ILE A 635 -38.33 6.79 7.66
CA ILE A 635 -39.11 7.68 6.80
C ILE A 635 -40.32 8.20 7.54
N ARG A 636 -41.01 7.34 8.30
CA ARG A 636 -42.08 7.79 9.21
C ARG A 636 -41.55 8.82 10.20
N ALA A 637 -40.35 8.59 10.75
CA ALA A 637 -39.68 9.54 11.63
C ALA A 637 -39.40 10.89 10.95
N HIS A 638 -38.93 10.88 9.69
CA HIS A 638 -38.74 12.09 8.90
C HIS A 638 -40.07 12.79 8.57
N GLY A 639 -41.16 12.05 8.35
CA GLY A 639 -42.51 12.59 8.21
C GLY A 639 -42.96 13.39 9.45
N LEU A 640 -42.75 12.83 10.65
CA LEU A 640 -42.99 13.53 11.92
C LEU A 640 -42.12 14.78 12.07
N TYR A 641 -40.86 14.72 11.65
CA TYR A 641 -39.97 15.88 11.65
C TYR A 641 -40.48 17.02 10.76
N LEU A 642 -40.90 16.72 9.53
CA LEU A 642 -41.47 17.73 8.61
C LEU A 642 -42.76 18.34 9.16
N LEU A 643 -43.66 17.53 9.76
CA LEU A 643 -44.85 18.04 10.44
C LEU A 643 -44.49 19.00 11.57
N ARG A 644 -43.49 18.65 12.38
CA ARG A 644 -42.99 19.50 13.45
C ARG A 644 -42.43 20.83 12.91
N GLN A 645 -41.68 20.83 11.80
CA GLN A 645 -41.20 22.07 11.19
C GLN A 645 -42.36 23.00 10.80
N LEU A 646 -43.45 22.45 10.23
CA LEU A 646 -44.64 23.22 9.88
C LEU A 646 -45.36 23.80 11.11
N VAL A 647 -45.36 23.06 12.23
CA VAL A 647 -45.86 23.53 13.53
C VAL A 647 -45.00 24.69 14.06
N GLU A 648 -43.68 24.54 14.04
CA GLU A 648 -42.74 25.57 14.50
C GLU A 648 -42.80 26.84 13.64
N GLN A 649 -43.07 26.69 12.33
CA GLN A 649 -43.27 27.80 11.39
C GLN A 649 -44.66 28.44 11.48
N LYS A 650 -45.58 27.88 12.29
CA LYS A 650 -46.98 28.33 12.39
C LYS A 650 -47.71 28.36 11.04
N SER A 651 -47.43 27.36 10.20
CA SER A 651 -48.01 27.25 8.86
C SER A 651 -49.54 27.29 8.91
N ALA A 652 -50.17 28.01 7.99
CA ALA A 652 -51.63 28.05 7.88
C ALA A 652 -52.23 26.76 7.27
N VAL A 653 -51.39 25.85 6.82
CA VAL A 653 -51.77 24.57 6.20
C VAL A 653 -52.09 23.51 7.25
N ILE A 654 -51.53 23.63 8.46
CA ILE A 654 -51.73 22.67 9.53
C ILE A 654 -53.01 22.98 10.33
N SER A 655 -53.77 21.95 10.62
CA SER A 655 -54.83 21.97 11.63
C SER A 655 -54.27 21.40 12.93
N VAL A 656 -54.28 22.20 14.00
CA VAL A 656 -53.74 21.80 15.32
C VAL A 656 -54.39 20.49 15.80
N ASP A 657 -55.72 20.41 15.77
CA ASP A 657 -56.46 19.19 16.15
C ASP A 657 -56.04 17.95 15.34
N PHE A 658 -55.86 18.12 14.02
CA PHE A 658 -55.45 17.02 13.15
C PHE A 658 -54.02 16.55 13.49
N VAL A 659 -53.08 17.48 13.65
CA VAL A 659 -51.67 17.16 13.88
C VAL A 659 -51.46 16.58 15.28
N VAL A 660 -52.19 17.06 16.30
CA VAL A 660 -52.21 16.50 17.66
C VAL A 660 -52.67 15.04 17.63
N ASN A 661 -53.81 14.76 17.00
CA ASN A 661 -54.31 13.39 16.86
C ASN A 661 -53.32 12.49 16.14
N LEU A 662 -52.68 13.00 15.08
CA LEU A 662 -51.68 12.26 14.33
C LEU A 662 -50.46 11.88 15.19
N HIS A 663 -49.93 12.81 15.98
CA HIS A 663 -48.82 12.53 16.89
C HIS A 663 -49.22 11.58 18.03
N LEU A 664 -50.47 11.67 18.52
CA LEU A 664 -51.01 10.76 19.53
C LEU A 664 -51.16 9.32 19.01
N VAL A 665 -51.54 9.14 17.75
CA VAL A 665 -51.56 7.83 17.10
C VAL A 665 -50.14 7.26 17.02
N GLN A 666 -49.16 8.07 16.62
CA GLN A 666 -47.76 7.66 16.48
C GLN A 666 -47.04 7.44 17.82
N LEU A 667 -47.55 8.03 18.92
CA LEU A 667 -47.08 7.77 20.28
C LEU A 667 -47.28 6.31 20.73
N LYS A 668 -48.16 5.57 20.04
CA LYS A 668 -48.41 4.13 20.28
C LYS A 668 -47.49 3.22 19.46
N ASP A 669 -46.63 3.77 18.59
CA ASP A 669 -45.68 2.98 17.80
C ASP A 669 -44.64 2.31 18.73
N THR A 670 -44.32 1.06 18.45
CA THR A 670 -43.36 0.26 19.24
C THR A 670 -41.91 0.69 19.01
N ASP A 671 -41.64 1.45 17.94
CA ASP A 671 -40.31 1.92 17.61
C ASP A 671 -39.89 3.16 18.44
N PRO A 672 -38.75 3.14 19.15
CA PRO A 672 -38.30 4.25 19.99
C PRO A 672 -38.04 5.57 19.24
N PHE A 673 -37.63 5.51 17.98
CA PHE A 673 -37.35 6.73 17.18
C PHE A 673 -38.64 7.42 16.77
N ILE A 674 -39.70 6.67 16.44
CA ILE A 674 -41.03 7.22 16.17
C ILE A 674 -41.62 7.82 17.45
N TYR A 675 -41.58 7.07 18.54
CA TYR A 675 -42.05 7.50 19.84
C TYR A 675 -41.43 8.83 20.28
N LEU A 676 -40.10 8.96 20.18
CA LEU A 676 -39.40 10.18 20.58
C LEU A 676 -39.71 11.38 19.67
N ASN A 677 -39.86 11.16 18.36
CA ASN A 677 -40.26 12.23 17.44
C ASN A 677 -41.72 12.66 17.69
N ALA A 678 -42.61 11.73 18.02
CA ALA A 678 -43.99 12.04 18.37
C ALA A 678 -44.07 12.94 19.61
N ILE A 679 -43.30 12.64 20.67
CA ILE A 679 -43.24 13.49 21.88
C ILE A 679 -42.73 14.89 21.55
N LYS A 680 -41.65 15.00 20.77
CA LYS A 680 -41.09 16.29 20.37
C LYS A 680 -42.07 17.13 19.54
N GLY A 681 -42.88 16.49 18.71
CA GLY A 681 -43.93 17.18 17.97
C GLY A 681 -45.08 17.64 18.87
N LEU A 682 -45.48 16.84 19.86
CA LEU A 682 -46.48 17.24 20.88
C LEU A 682 -45.98 18.43 21.73
N ASP A 683 -44.70 18.47 22.08
CA ASP A 683 -44.08 19.60 22.77
C ASP A 683 -44.12 20.89 21.92
N ALA A 684 -43.79 20.79 20.62
CA ALA A 684 -43.90 21.90 19.69
C ALA A 684 -45.36 22.39 19.52
N LEU A 685 -46.34 21.47 19.54
CA LEU A 685 -47.77 21.80 19.49
C LEU A 685 -48.25 22.51 20.76
N LEU A 686 -47.78 22.09 21.95
CA LEU A 686 -48.05 22.79 23.21
C LEU A 686 -47.48 24.22 23.20
N ALA A 687 -46.28 24.39 22.63
CA ALA A 687 -45.69 25.72 22.46
C ALA A 687 -46.46 26.60 21.46
N LEU A 688 -47.18 25.99 20.51
CA LEU A 688 -47.99 26.70 19.51
C LEU A 688 -49.35 27.14 20.08
N ASP A 689 -50.11 26.22 20.67
CA ASP A 689 -51.45 26.47 21.22
C ASP A 689 -51.76 25.57 22.44
N ASP A 690 -51.17 25.90 23.58
CA ASP A 690 -51.40 25.23 24.87
C ASP A 690 -52.88 25.14 25.24
N SER A 691 -53.68 26.14 24.85
CA SER A 691 -55.10 26.23 25.23
C SER A 691 -55.97 25.14 24.61
N GLN A 692 -55.59 24.67 23.41
CA GLN A 692 -56.26 23.57 22.71
C GLN A 692 -55.60 22.21 22.96
N VAL A 693 -54.26 22.16 23.02
CA VAL A 693 -53.51 20.90 23.06
C VAL A 693 -53.49 20.28 24.46
N LEU A 694 -53.31 21.09 25.52
CA LEU A 694 -53.20 20.58 26.89
C LEU A 694 -54.48 19.89 27.39
N PRO A 695 -55.71 20.40 27.12
CA PRO A 695 -56.94 19.67 27.45
C PRO A 695 -57.03 18.29 26.80
N VAL A 696 -56.59 18.14 25.54
CA VAL A 696 -56.62 16.86 24.82
C VAL A 696 -55.65 15.86 25.47
N LEU A 697 -54.41 16.27 25.75
CA LEU A 697 -53.42 15.40 26.40
C LEU A 697 -53.84 14.98 27.82
N THR A 698 -54.39 15.92 28.59
CA THR A 698 -54.86 15.64 29.96
C THR A 698 -56.13 14.79 30.00
N ALA A 699 -57.01 14.88 28.99
CA ALA A 699 -58.18 14.01 28.86
C ALA A 699 -57.77 12.55 28.61
N ILE A 700 -56.81 12.33 27.70
CA ILE A 700 -56.25 11.00 27.41
C ILE A 700 -55.60 10.40 28.64
N TYR A 701 -54.81 11.18 29.39
CA TYR A 701 -54.19 10.73 30.63
C TYR A 701 -55.22 10.35 31.72
N ARG A 702 -56.38 11.02 31.72
CA ARG A 702 -57.49 10.73 32.65
C ARG A 702 -58.37 9.54 32.21
N GLY A 703 -58.14 8.98 31.02
CA GLY A 703 -58.87 7.82 30.52
C GLY A 703 -60.26 8.12 29.96
N ASN A 704 -60.54 9.36 29.56
CA ASN A 704 -61.77 9.71 28.85
C ASN A 704 -61.46 9.74 27.34
N GLU A 705 -61.99 8.78 26.59
CA GLU A 705 -61.96 8.78 25.11
C GLU A 705 -62.81 9.93 24.53
#